data_AF-A0A5Q4GJ33-F1
#
_entry.id   AF-A0A5Q4GJ33-F1
#
_cell.length_a   1.000
_cell.length_b   1.000
_cell.length_c   1.000
_cell.angle_alpha   90.00
_cell.angle_beta   90.00
_cell.angle_gamma   90.00
#
_symmetry.space_group_name_H-M   'P 1'
#
loop_
_entity.id
_entity.type
_entity.pdbx_description
1 polymer ?
#
loop_
_entity_poly.entity_id
_entity_poly.type
_entity_poly.pdbx_seq_one_letter_code
_entity_poly.pdbx_strand_id
1 'polypeptide(L)'
;DYDVVWDSPSDGSTGSMPLGNGDLGVNAWVEPSGDLVLLLSKTDAWSENCRLLKLGRVRIQLDPNPWGNDVPFEQHLRLNQGEMTVRFGQGDEATQLRVWVDAHHPVVRIEAESHMPRHLLTSLEVWRTAERELKGQETHSAYGLHGGPEPIICYPDTVLPDQTDRIVWYHRNERSIWADNLRYQGLEGLIERLEDPLLYRTFGGLIEGDGLRNAGSQQLRSDRPQERFVLNIHLHTAQTPSVVGWLAQLETQAAAGRQVPLETARAAHRDWWKQFWDRSWIYLSGDSTRQNLPDRLVHPVVLGRDQAGRHRFSGEIGRVSVLERAATEAEIAGWAADSKEAFRDLPGLLGSWAQPELGIELLAADRLRPDRSWTVEAWVRPNALPGSGARIVDSVTPGGPDGFLLDTYPGNSLRLVVGREQLRIPEALPAKRWTHVAAVVDQADGTQRLYIDGKSVQPPSDEEPQRSSDTHIVARGYQLQRWINACAGRGAHPIKFNGSLFTVDMAGFDPDYRRWGGPYWWQNTRLPYWPMLASGDFDLLPPLFRLYESTLPLAEYRTQVWFEHEGAFFPETMYFWGMFVNANYGWDRGDLPVGELTNRFIRREYTASLELMAMMWDYYEYTGDAQFLQDHLLPMSEPLLTFWDQHYQRNDEGQLIIYPAQALETLQDAKNPATDIAGLGWVLGKLLDLPERLTSESQREFWTQLRQALPPLPMTGDEGEQRVLGAEQSFAGRGNSENPELYAVFPFRRFGVGKPDLDIGRRTFQHRVARGNTGWSQDDTQAAYLGLTDEAVRLLVGRAKRKHPGSRFPAFWGPNHDWIPDQDHGGNLMKALQRMLLQAEGDQIWLFPAWPADWNVSFKLHAPHQTTIQGIYHDGQLKQLKVTPESRRSDVQVMLDGIDASNTALPSGN
;
A
#
# COMPACT_ATOMS: atom_id res chain seq x y z
N ASP A 1 -3.67 8.93 -15.05
CA ASP A 1 -4.62 7.88 -14.66
C ASP A 1 -3.81 6.76 -14.01
N TYR A 2 -4.29 6.17 -12.90
CA TYR A 2 -3.63 5.09 -12.15
C TYR A 2 -4.46 3.81 -12.13
N ASP A 3 -5.52 3.75 -12.94
CA ASP A 3 -6.31 2.55 -13.16
C ASP A 3 -5.41 1.35 -13.54
N VAL A 4 -5.86 0.14 -13.17
CA VAL A 4 -5.13 -1.09 -13.46
C VAL A 4 -5.80 -1.79 -14.63
N VAL A 5 -5.06 -1.95 -15.72
CA VAL A 5 -5.55 -2.60 -16.94
C VAL A 5 -4.68 -3.82 -17.23
N TRP A 6 -5.34 -4.92 -17.58
CA TRP A 6 -4.74 -6.19 -17.99
C TRP A 6 -5.32 -6.61 -19.33
N ASP A 7 -4.46 -6.98 -20.24
CA ASP A 7 -4.74 -7.40 -21.62
C ASP A 7 -4.79 -8.93 -21.80
N SER A 8 -4.64 -9.67 -20.70
CA SER A 8 -4.76 -11.12 -20.66
C SER A 8 -5.55 -11.59 -19.43
N PRO A 9 -6.22 -12.76 -19.51
CA PRO A 9 -6.65 -13.48 -18.32
C PRO A 9 -5.48 -13.81 -17.38
N SER A 10 -5.81 -14.15 -16.13
CA SER A 10 -4.86 -14.52 -15.08
C SER A 10 -4.86 -16.03 -14.86
N ASP A 11 -3.70 -16.62 -14.58
CA ASP A 11 -3.56 -18.08 -14.32
C ASP A 11 -4.29 -18.55 -13.04
N GLY A 12 -4.71 -17.64 -12.18
CA GLY A 12 -5.43 -17.93 -10.95
C GLY A 12 -5.64 -16.70 -10.06
N SER A 13 -6.02 -16.95 -8.80
CA SER A 13 -6.44 -15.91 -7.85
C SER A 13 -5.34 -14.92 -7.47
N THR A 14 -4.06 -15.25 -7.68
CA THR A 14 -2.92 -14.33 -7.49
C THR A 14 -2.89 -13.17 -8.49
N GLY A 15 -3.61 -13.32 -9.60
CA GLY A 15 -3.87 -12.28 -10.58
C GLY A 15 -5.26 -11.69 -10.44
N SER A 16 -5.67 -11.35 -9.22
CA SER A 16 -6.98 -10.72 -8.94
C SER A 16 -6.90 -9.23 -8.66
N MET A 17 -7.96 -8.52 -9.02
CA MET A 17 -8.17 -7.12 -8.68
C MET A 17 -9.02 -7.03 -7.40
N PRO A 18 -8.61 -6.24 -6.39
CA PRO A 18 -9.39 -6.02 -5.19
C PRO A 18 -10.52 -5.00 -5.45
N LEU A 19 -11.74 -5.31 -5.02
CA LEU A 19 -12.87 -4.39 -4.92
C LEU A 19 -13.50 -4.48 -3.53
N GLY A 20 -14.21 -3.45 -3.11
CA GLY A 20 -14.95 -3.51 -1.86
C GLY A 20 -15.72 -2.23 -1.57
N ASN A 21 -16.52 -2.26 -0.52
CA ASN A 21 -17.26 -1.08 -0.02
C ASN A 21 -16.82 -0.69 1.40
N GLY A 22 -15.68 -1.19 1.86
CA GLY A 22 -15.19 -0.95 3.22
C GLY A 22 -15.66 -2.00 4.21
N ASP A 23 -16.69 -2.78 3.90
CA ASP A 23 -17.16 -3.90 4.72
C ASP A 23 -17.06 -5.24 3.97
N LEU A 24 -17.59 -5.28 2.75
CA LEU A 24 -17.46 -6.38 1.82
C LEU A 24 -16.23 -6.19 0.93
N GLY A 25 -15.48 -7.26 0.74
CA GLY A 25 -14.31 -7.33 -0.14
C GLY A 25 -14.44 -8.44 -1.18
N VAL A 26 -13.89 -8.19 -2.36
CA VAL A 26 -13.89 -9.09 -3.50
C VAL A 26 -12.50 -9.13 -4.12
N ASN A 27 -11.94 -10.31 -4.30
CA ASN A 27 -10.85 -10.53 -5.27
C ASN A 27 -11.50 -11.03 -6.56
N ALA A 28 -11.42 -10.30 -7.68
CA ALA A 28 -12.01 -10.71 -8.96
C ALA A 28 -10.96 -10.87 -10.07
N TRP A 29 -11.07 -11.92 -10.87
CA TRP A 29 -10.20 -12.19 -12.02
C TRP A 29 -10.90 -13.02 -13.08
N VAL A 30 -10.34 -13.03 -14.30
CA VAL A 30 -10.74 -13.94 -15.36
C VAL A 30 -9.68 -15.02 -15.51
N GLU A 31 -10.09 -16.29 -15.59
CA GLU A 31 -9.20 -17.42 -15.85
C GLU A 31 -9.00 -17.65 -17.37
N PRO A 32 -7.99 -18.41 -17.81
CA PRO A 32 -7.78 -18.69 -19.24
C PRO A 32 -8.95 -19.40 -19.92
N SER A 33 -9.88 -19.98 -19.15
CA SER A 33 -11.16 -20.50 -19.64
C SER A 33 -12.12 -19.41 -20.13
N GLY A 34 -11.90 -18.14 -19.80
CA GLY A 34 -12.84 -17.03 -20.02
C GLY A 34 -13.83 -16.82 -18.87
N ASP A 35 -13.77 -17.66 -17.83
CA ASP A 35 -14.66 -17.54 -16.68
C ASP A 35 -14.25 -16.40 -15.77
N LEU A 36 -15.22 -15.62 -15.30
CA LEU A 36 -15.02 -14.65 -14.23
C LEU A 36 -15.13 -15.38 -12.88
N VAL A 37 -14.13 -15.18 -12.01
CA VAL A 37 -14.06 -15.80 -10.68
C VAL A 37 -13.89 -14.73 -9.60
N LEU A 38 -14.58 -14.92 -8.48
CA LEU A 38 -14.57 -14.02 -7.34
C LEU A 38 -14.31 -14.78 -6.03
N LEU A 39 -13.48 -14.23 -5.14
CA LEU A 39 -13.45 -14.62 -3.72
C LEU A 39 -14.15 -13.55 -2.88
N LEU A 40 -15.09 -13.97 -2.04
CA LEU A 40 -15.94 -13.09 -1.24
C LEU A 40 -15.42 -12.97 0.19
N SER A 41 -15.41 -11.76 0.74
CA SER A 41 -14.87 -11.45 2.08
C SER A 41 -15.75 -10.42 2.80
N LYS A 42 -15.74 -10.44 4.13
CA LYS A 42 -16.38 -9.44 4.98
C LYS A 42 -15.52 -9.17 6.21
N THR A 43 -15.56 -7.95 6.75
CA THR A 43 -14.75 -7.54 7.91
C THR A 43 -15.02 -8.30 9.21
N ASP A 44 -16.14 -9.01 9.32
CA ASP A 44 -16.62 -9.63 10.56
C ASP A 44 -16.94 -11.14 10.45
N ALA A 45 -16.44 -11.80 9.39
CA ALA A 45 -16.60 -13.24 9.13
C ALA A 45 -15.65 -14.08 10.03
N TRP A 46 -15.78 -13.89 11.34
CA TRP A 46 -14.95 -14.51 12.37
C TRP A 46 -15.43 -15.91 12.71
N SER A 47 -14.58 -16.90 12.44
CA SER A 47 -14.81 -18.29 12.86
C SER A 47 -14.67 -18.45 14.37
N GLU A 48 -15.19 -19.56 14.88
CA GLU A 48 -15.09 -20.06 16.24
C GLU A 48 -13.66 -20.08 16.82
N ASN A 49 -12.64 -20.12 15.96
CA ASN A 49 -11.21 -20.10 16.32
C ASN A 49 -10.57 -18.71 16.16
N CYS A 50 -11.37 -17.66 16.01
CA CYS A 50 -10.93 -16.30 15.68
C CYS A 50 -10.09 -16.25 14.38
N ARG A 51 -10.52 -16.97 13.34
CA ARG A 51 -9.98 -16.82 11.97
C ARG A 51 -10.90 -15.89 11.18
N LEU A 52 -10.34 -14.95 10.41
CA LEU A 52 -11.14 -14.15 9.47
C LEU A 52 -11.24 -14.90 8.13
N LEU A 53 -12.38 -15.53 7.89
CA LEU A 53 -12.59 -16.43 6.75
C LEU A 53 -13.13 -15.70 5.52
N LYS A 54 -12.84 -16.25 4.33
CA LYS A 54 -13.61 -15.93 3.13
C LYS A 54 -15.00 -16.54 3.22
N LEU A 55 -15.99 -15.90 2.60
CA LEU A 55 -17.37 -16.39 2.59
C LEU A 55 -17.59 -17.47 1.51
N GLY A 56 -16.77 -17.51 0.46
CA GLY A 56 -16.86 -18.49 -0.62
C GLY A 56 -16.23 -17.97 -1.91
N ARG A 57 -16.17 -18.84 -2.92
CA ARG A 57 -15.75 -18.49 -4.27
C ARG A 57 -16.95 -18.60 -5.23
N VAL A 58 -17.09 -17.66 -6.15
CA VAL A 58 -18.16 -17.65 -7.15
C VAL A 58 -17.55 -17.61 -8.54
N ARG A 59 -18.05 -18.47 -9.44
CA ARG A 59 -17.64 -18.56 -10.84
C ARG A 59 -18.81 -18.23 -11.75
N ILE A 60 -18.59 -17.35 -12.73
CA ILE A 60 -19.57 -16.98 -13.76
C ILE A 60 -19.04 -17.41 -15.13
N GLN A 61 -19.87 -18.16 -15.84
CA GLN A 61 -19.59 -18.68 -17.18
C GLN A 61 -20.66 -18.19 -18.14
N LEU A 62 -20.25 -17.84 -19.36
CA LEU A 62 -21.14 -17.49 -20.46
C LEU A 62 -21.06 -18.55 -21.56
N ASP A 63 -22.21 -18.92 -22.12
CA ASP A 63 -22.31 -19.93 -23.19
C ASP A 63 -23.20 -19.43 -24.35
N PRO A 64 -22.72 -19.33 -25.60
CA PRO A 64 -21.36 -19.60 -26.05
C PRO A 64 -20.32 -18.76 -25.30
N ASN A 65 -19.10 -19.27 -25.17
CA ASN A 65 -18.01 -18.57 -24.50
C ASN A 65 -17.57 -17.34 -25.32
N PRO A 66 -17.49 -16.13 -24.75
CA PRO A 66 -17.00 -14.94 -25.46
C PRO A 66 -15.47 -14.93 -25.65
N TRP A 67 -14.72 -15.77 -24.95
CA TRP A 67 -13.27 -15.84 -24.98
C TRP A 67 -12.75 -16.90 -25.98
N GLY A 68 -11.66 -16.59 -26.68
CA GLY A 68 -10.96 -17.47 -27.60
C GLY A 68 -9.62 -16.86 -28.07
N ASN A 69 -8.75 -17.66 -28.71
CA ASN A 69 -7.36 -17.30 -29.00
C ASN A 69 -7.16 -16.00 -29.81
N ASP A 70 -8.14 -15.57 -30.60
CA ASP A 70 -8.07 -14.38 -31.46
C ASP A 70 -8.97 -13.22 -30.98
N VAL A 71 -9.54 -13.32 -29.78
CA VAL A 71 -10.42 -12.29 -29.22
C VAL A 71 -9.57 -11.30 -28.41
N PRO A 72 -9.64 -9.97 -28.67
CA PRO A 72 -9.02 -8.99 -27.78
C PRO A 72 -9.61 -9.06 -26.36
N PHE A 73 -8.76 -9.00 -25.34
CA PHE A 73 -9.17 -9.01 -23.92
C PHE A 73 -8.75 -7.73 -23.21
N GLU A 74 -9.61 -7.26 -22.31
CA GLU A 74 -9.28 -6.18 -21.39
C GLU A 74 -9.99 -6.42 -20.04
N GLN A 75 -9.24 -6.52 -18.95
CA GLN A 75 -9.75 -6.43 -17.59
C GLN A 75 -9.23 -5.14 -16.95
N HIS A 76 -10.13 -4.28 -16.51
CA HIS A 76 -9.84 -2.90 -16.13
C HIS A 76 -10.49 -2.56 -14.79
N LEU A 77 -9.68 -2.30 -13.77
CA LEU A 77 -10.11 -1.73 -12.50
C LEU A 77 -10.16 -0.19 -12.63
N ARG A 78 -11.38 0.35 -12.62
CA ARG A 78 -11.64 1.79 -12.75
C ARG A 78 -11.79 2.41 -11.37
N LEU A 79 -10.70 2.97 -10.84
CA LEU A 79 -10.64 3.45 -9.45
C LEU A 79 -11.69 4.52 -9.18
N ASN A 80 -11.86 5.48 -10.11
CA ASN A 80 -12.81 6.58 -9.96
C ASN A 80 -14.28 6.14 -9.98
N GLN A 81 -14.57 4.95 -10.54
CA GLN A 81 -15.94 4.44 -10.66
C GLN A 81 -16.25 3.33 -9.67
N GLY A 82 -15.25 2.77 -8.98
CA GLY A 82 -15.48 1.74 -7.98
C GLY A 82 -15.68 0.31 -8.52
N GLU A 83 -15.33 0.08 -9.78
CA GLU A 83 -15.78 -1.10 -10.53
C GLU A 83 -14.63 -1.73 -11.33
N MET A 84 -14.78 -3.01 -11.62
CA MET A 84 -13.95 -3.74 -12.58
C MET A 84 -14.79 -4.05 -13.81
N THR A 85 -14.28 -3.74 -15.00
CA THR A 85 -14.88 -4.16 -16.27
C THR A 85 -14.01 -5.19 -16.95
N VAL A 86 -14.61 -6.24 -17.50
CA VAL A 86 -13.96 -7.20 -18.39
C VAL A 86 -14.59 -7.05 -19.76
N ARG A 87 -13.77 -7.00 -20.81
CA ARG A 87 -14.23 -6.90 -22.19
C ARG A 87 -13.59 -7.99 -23.02
N PHE A 88 -14.43 -8.71 -23.76
CA PHE A 88 -14.05 -9.70 -24.76
C PHE A 88 -14.47 -9.17 -26.13
N GLY A 89 -13.50 -8.83 -26.98
CA GLY A 89 -13.72 -8.21 -28.29
C GLY A 89 -13.55 -6.68 -28.28
N GLN A 90 -13.86 -6.05 -29.41
CA GLN A 90 -13.77 -4.59 -29.61
C GLN A 90 -15.06 -4.03 -30.20
N GLY A 91 -15.25 -2.72 -30.07
CA GLY A 91 -16.44 -2.02 -30.56
C GLY A 91 -17.73 -2.44 -29.85
N ASP A 92 -18.86 -2.17 -30.49
CA ASP A 92 -20.20 -2.40 -29.95
C ASP A 92 -20.58 -3.90 -29.89
N GLU A 93 -19.82 -4.75 -30.56
CA GLU A 93 -20.01 -6.21 -30.58
C GLU A 93 -19.35 -6.91 -29.37
N ALA A 94 -18.57 -6.18 -28.56
CA ALA A 94 -17.83 -6.75 -27.45
C ALA A 94 -18.78 -7.27 -26.35
N THR A 95 -18.45 -8.43 -25.79
CA THR A 95 -19.11 -8.90 -24.56
C THR A 95 -18.42 -8.26 -23.36
N GLN A 96 -19.20 -7.61 -22.49
CA GLN A 96 -18.70 -6.89 -21.33
C GLN A 96 -19.27 -7.48 -20.03
N LEU A 97 -18.40 -7.72 -19.05
CA LEU A 97 -18.77 -7.96 -17.67
C LEU A 97 -18.42 -6.74 -16.83
N ARG A 98 -19.24 -6.43 -15.81
CA ARG A 98 -18.97 -5.40 -14.82
C ARG A 98 -19.15 -5.97 -13.43
N VAL A 99 -18.18 -5.78 -12.56
CA VAL A 99 -18.21 -6.20 -11.16
C VAL A 99 -18.04 -4.98 -10.28
N TRP A 100 -18.92 -4.81 -9.30
CA TRP A 100 -18.79 -3.76 -8.30
C TRP A 100 -19.44 -4.16 -6.98
N VAL A 101 -18.93 -3.58 -5.90
CA VAL A 101 -19.45 -3.79 -4.54
C VAL A 101 -20.17 -2.52 -4.14
N ASP A 102 -21.48 -2.60 -3.96
CA ASP A 102 -22.33 -1.42 -3.74
C ASP A 102 -21.84 -0.62 -2.53
N ALA A 103 -21.57 0.67 -2.71
CA ALA A 103 -20.94 1.50 -1.68
C ALA A 103 -21.88 1.75 -0.48
N HIS A 104 -23.18 1.53 -0.66
CA HIS A 104 -24.25 1.86 0.29
C HIS A 104 -25.01 0.63 0.78
N HIS A 105 -24.86 -0.52 0.12
CA HIS A 105 -25.58 -1.75 0.46
C HIS A 105 -24.63 -2.96 0.48
N PRO A 106 -24.87 -3.96 1.33
CA PRO A 106 -24.07 -5.19 1.40
C PRO A 106 -24.41 -6.17 0.25
N VAL A 107 -24.13 -5.74 -0.99
CA VAL A 107 -24.35 -6.53 -2.20
C VAL A 107 -23.20 -6.38 -3.19
N VAL A 108 -22.72 -7.50 -3.72
CA VAL A 108 -21.85 -7.54 -4.90
C VAL A 108 -22.74 -7.67 -6.13
N ARG A 109 -22.51 -6.83 -7.13
CA ARG A 109 -23.28 -6.83 -8.38
C ARG A 109 -22.40 -7.20 -9.56
N ILE A 110 -22.92 -8.10 -10.38
CA ILE A 110 -22.27 -8.55 -11.61
C ILE A 110 -23.25 -8.35 -12.75
N GLU A 111 -22.86 -7.53 -13.72
CA GLU A 111 -23.63 -7.27 -14.93
C GLU A 111 -22.88 -7.92 -16.10
N ALA A 112 -23.62 -8.59 -16.99
CA ALA A 112 -23.08 -9.09 -18.26
C ALA A 112 -23.91 -8.53 -19.41
N GLU A 113 -23.25 -7.94 -20.39
CA GLU A 113 -23.86 -7.41 -21.61
C GLU A 113 -23.16 -8.02 -22.83
N SER A 114 -23.93 -8.47 -23.81
CA SER A 114 -23.43 -9.11 -25.02
C SER A 114 -24.38 -8.83 -26.17
N HIS A 115 -23.84 -8.56 -27.37
CA HIS A 115 -24.66 -8.42 -28.57
C HIS A 115 -25.29 -9.76 -29.02
N MET A 116 -24.58 -10.87 -28.82
CA MET A 116 -25.12 -12.21 -29.06
C MET A 116 -25.85 -12.71 -27.80
N PRO A 117 -27.06 -13.32 -27.91
CA PRO A 117 -27.70 -14.00 -26.80
C PRO A 117 -26.84 -15.16 -26.26
N ARG A 118 -26.62 -15.21 -24.95
CA ARG A 118 -25.84 -16.24 -24.24
C ARG A 118 -26.63 -16.80 -23.07
N HIS A 119 -26.31 -17.99 -22.62
CA HIS A 119 -26.67 -18.49 -21.30
C HIS A 119 -25.65 -18.01 -20.27
N LEU A 120 -26.11 -17.76 -19.05
CA LEU A 120 -25.25 -17.54 -17.87
C LEU A 120 -25.37 -18.75 -16.94
N LEU A 121 -24.24 -19.26 -16.47
CA LEU A 121 -24.12 -20.23 -15.38
C LEU A 121 -23.30 -19.59 -14.26
N THR A 122 -23.86 -19.50 -13.06
CA THR A 122 -23.12 -19.12 -11.85
C THR A 122 -23.00 -20.31 -10.92
N SER A 123 -21.80 -20.55 -10.38
CA SER A 123 -21.50 -21.63 -9.45
C SER A 123 -20.89 -21.10 -8.16
N LEU A 124 -21.38 -21.59 -7.02
CA LEU A 124 -20.75 -21.42 -5.71
C LEU A 124 -19.76 -22.55 -5.46
N GLU A 125 -18.50 -22.21 -5.20
CA GLU A 125 -17.42 -23.14 -4.85
C GLU A 125 -17.03 -22.93 -3.37
N VAL A 126 -17.38 -23.91 -2.52
CA VAL A 126 -16.96 -23.96 -1.11
C VAL A 126 -15.85 -25.01 -0.94
N TRP A 127 -14.82 -24.69 -0.16
CA TRP A 127 -13.69 -25.60 0.12
C TRP A 127 -13.70 -26.16 1.55
N ARG A 128 -14.44 -25.52 2.46
CA ARG A 128 -14.67 -26.06 3.82
C ARG A 128 -15.85 -27.03 3.76
N THR A 129 -15.62 -28.27 3.31
CA THR A 129 -16.69 -29.26 3.07
C THR A 129 -16.80 -30.35 4.12
N ALA A 130 -15.80 -30.48 5.00
CA ALA A 130 -15.81 -31.41 6.13
C ALA A 130 -14.97 -30.85 7.27
N GLU A 131 -15.21 -31.37 8.48
CA GLU A 131 -14.34 -31.09 9.61
C GLU A 131 -12.92 -31.58 9.32
N ARG A 132 -11.93 -30.73 9.58
CA ARG A 132 -10.52 -31.11 9.48
C ARG A 132 -9.68 -30.37 10.50
N GLU A 133 -8.61 -31.01 10.93
CA GLU A 133 -7.60 -30.40 11.78
C GLU A 133 -6.65 -29.53 10.93
N LEU A 134 -6.37 -28.30 11.39
CA LEU A 134 -5.32 -27.45 10.85
C LEU A 134 -3.96 -27.95 11.34
N LYS A 135 -2.99 -28.12 10.44
CA LYS A 135 -1.68 -28.71 10.75
C LYS A 135 -0.50 -27.88 10.29
N GLY A 136 0.64 -28.05 10.96
CA GLY A 136 1.89 -27.38 10.58
C GLY A 136 1.73 -25.86 10.52
N GLN A 137 2.22 -25.24 9.45
CA GLN A 137 2.19 -23.78 9.26
C GLN A 137 0.77 -23.21 9.16
N GLU A 138 -0.22 -24.01 8.76
CA GLU A 138 -1.61 -23.58 8.63
C GLU A 138 -2.21 -23.12 9.97
N THR A 139 -1.74 -23.70 11.08
CA THR A 139 -2.14 -23.34 12.44
C THR A 139 -1.88 -21.87 12.76
N HIS A 140 -0.95 -21.21 12.06
CA HIS A 140 -0.70 -19.77 12.21
C HIS A 140 -1.90 -18.92 11.79
N SER A 141 -2.82 -19.45 10.97
CA SER A 141 -4.07 -18.74 10.64
C SER A 141 -5.02 -18.64 11.84
N ALA A 142 -4.87 -19.51 12.83
CA ALA A 142 -5.51 -19.47 14.14
C ALA A 142 -4.46 -19.23 15.23
N TYR A 143 -3.64 -18.18 15.06
CA TYR A 143 -2.41 -17.96 15.84
C TYR A 143 -2.60 -18.06 17.36
N GLY A 144 -3.76 -17.66 17.91
CA GLY A 144 -4.03 -17.79 19.33
C GLY A 144 -4.11 -19.21 19.87
N LEU A 145 -4.45 -20.17 19.03
CA LEU A 145 -4.49 -21.61 19.36
C LEU A 145 -3.18 -22.33 19.00
N HIS A 146 -2.25 -21.65 18.33
CA HIS A 146 -0.98 -22.24 17.93
C HIS A 146 -0.17 -22.69 19.15
N GLY A 147 0.42 -23.89 19.05
CA GLY A 147 1.17 -24.51 20.14
C GLY A 147 0.32 -24.93 21.35
N GLY A 148 -1.01 -24.82 21.25
CA GLY A 148 -1.93 -25.25 22.29
C GLY A 148 -2.02 -26.77 22.41
N PRO A 149 -2.56 -27.27 23.54
CA PRO A 149 -2.66 -28.71 23.79
C PRO A 149 -3.75 -29.40 22.95
N GLU A 150 -4.75 -28.65 22.49
CA GLU A 150 -5.91 -29.18 21.78
C GLU A 150 -5.78 -29.05 20.25
N PRO A 151 -6.30 -30.02 19.48
CA PRO A 151 -6.37 -29.92 18.02
C PRO A 151 -7.19 -28.71 17.55
N ILE A 152 -6.67 -27.98 16.56
CA ILE A 152 -7.39 -26.86 15.95
C ILE A 152 -8.28 -27.37 14.82
N ILE A 153 -9.57 -27.55 15.11
CA ILE A 153 -10.54 -28.05 14.13
C ILE A 153 -11.17 -26.89 13.33
N CYS A 154 -11.14 -26.98 12.00
CA CYS A 154 -11.89 -26.15 11.07
C CYS A 154 -13.20 -26.86 10.71
N TYR A 155 -14.32 -26.14 10.76
CA TYR A 155 -15.65 -26.66 10.48
C TYR A 155 -16.11 -26.38 9.05
N PRO A 156 -17.01 -27.22 8.51
CA PRO A 156 -17.54 -27.04 7.16
C PRO A 156 -18.55 -25.89 7.08
N ASP A 157 -18.65 -25.33 5.88
CA ASP A 157 -19.77 -24.46 5.50
C ASP A 157 -21.00 -25.33 5.16
N THR A 158 -22.19 -24.74 5.30
CA THR A 158 -23.47 -25.35 4.92
C THR A 158 -24.02 -24.68 3.67
N VAL A 159 -24.31 -25.47 2.63
CA VAL A 159 -25.10 -25.02 1.47
C VAL A 159 -26.51 -25.57 1.61
N LEU A 160 -27.51 -24.70 1.58
CA LEU A 160 -28.90 -25.12 1.72
C LEU A 160 -29.41 -25.77 0.42
N PRO A 161 -29.96 -26.99 0.49
CA PRO A 161 -30.62 -27.60 -0.64
C PRO A 161 -31.99 -26.94 -0.92
N ASP A 162 -32.59 -27.31 -2.06
CA ASP A 162 -34.00 -27.06 -2.39
C ASP A 162 -34.43 -25.58 -2.30
N GLN A 163 -33.49 -24.67 -2.55
CA GLN A 163 -33.81 -23.26 -2.74
C GLN A 163 -34.45 -23.04 -4.12
N THR A 164 -35.35 -22.06 -4.23
CA THR A 164 -36.01 -21.68 -5.48
C THR A 164 -35.41 -20.39 -6.02
N ASP A 165 -34.91 -20.44 -7.25
CA ASP A 165 -34.32 -19.34 -8.02
C ASP A 165 -33.12 -18.64 -7.34
N ARG A 166 -32.45 -19.33 -6.41
CA ARG A 166 -31.32 -18.79 -5.63
C ARG A 166 -30.41 -19.86 -5.05
N ILE A 167 -29.19 -19.49 -4.70
CA ILE A 167 -28.26 -20.29 -3.87
C ILE A 167 -28.18 -19.64 -2.50
N VAL A 168 -28.18 -20.41 -1.42
CA VAL A 168 -27.99 -19.89 -0.04
C VAL A 168 -26.99 -20.76 0.69
N TRP A 169 -26.01 -20.14 1.37
CA TRP A 169 -25.01 -20.84 2.15
C TRP A 169 -24.55 -20.01 3.36
N TYR A 170 -23.98 -20.69 4.36
CA TYR A 170 -23.44 -20.03 5.55
C TYR A 170 -22.39 -20.88 6.26
N HIS A 171 -21.59 -20.20 7.07
CA HIS A 171 -20.79 -20.75 8.16
C HIS A 171 -21.45 -20.35 9.49
N ARG A 172 -21.46 -21.25 10.47
CA ARG A 172 -22.01 -20.96 11.80
C ARG A 172 -21.10 -21.49 12.89
N ASN A 173 -20.76 -20.60 13.83
CA ASN A 173 -19.99 -20.94 15.01
C ASN A 173 -20.89 -21.64 16.04
N GLU A 174 -20.83 -22.97 16.09
CA GLU A 174 -21.51 -23.79 17.12
C GLU A 174 -20.66 -23.94 18.40
N ARG A 175 -19.45 -23.39 18.39
CA ARG A 175 -18.55 -23.33 19.54
C ARG A 175 -17.85 -21.96 19.58
N SER A 176 -17.17 -21.68 20.68
CA SER A 176 -16.37 -20.48 20.84
C SER A 176 -15.21 -20.75 21.77
N ILE A 177 -14.04 -20.18 21.45
CA ILE A 177 -12.86 -20.20 22.33
C ILE A 177 -12.92 -19.10 23.41
N TRP A 178 -13.88 -18.17 23.34
CA TRP A 178 -13.87 -16.95 24.15
C TRP A 178 -13.88 -17.21 25.66
N ALA A 179 -14.80 -18.04 26.15
CA ALA A 179 -14.91 -18.35 27.57
C ALA A 179 -13.66 -19.09 28.10
N ASP A 180 -13.06 -19.96 27.28
CA ASP A 180 -11.83 -20.66 27.65
C ASP A 180 -10.62 -19.71 27.70
N ASN A 181 -10.54 -18.73 26.79
CA ASN A 181 -9.52 -17.67 26.87
C ASN A 181 -9.63 -16.89 28.20
N LEU A 182 -10.86 -16.53 28.63
CA LEU A 182 -11.07 -15.82 29.89
C LEU A 182 -10.63 -16.63 31.10
N ARG A 183 -11.07 -17.90 31.21
CA ARG A 183 -10.64 -18.80 32.30
C ARG A 183 -9.12 -18.97 32.32
N TYR A 184 -8.53 -19.16 31.15
CA TYR A 184 -7.10 -19.41 31.03
C TYR A 184 -6.25 -18.23 31.51
N GLN A 185 -6.78 -17.01 31.40
CA GLN A 185 -6.12 -15.77 31.77
C GLN A 185 -6.56 -15.20 33.13
N GLY A 186 -7.31 -15.99 33.92
CA GLY A 186 -7.80 -15.62 35.25
C GLY A 186 -8.89 -14.54 35.25
N LEU A 187 -9.63 -14.41 34.14
CA LEU A 187 -10.69 -13.40 33.96
C LEU A 187 -12.08 -14.02 33.85
N GLU A 188 -12.30 -15.21 34.39
CA GLU A 188 -13.57 -15.96 34.32
C GLU A 188 -14.77 -15.19 34.90
N GLY A 189 -14.53 -14.23 35.80
CA GLY A 189 -15.58 -13.37 36.35
C GLY A 189 -16.26 -12.47 35.31
N LEU A 190 -15.73 -12.38 34.08
CA LEU A 190 -16.36 -11.68 32.96
C LEU A 190 -17.34 -12.54 32.15
N ILE A 191 -17.32 -13.87 32.30
CA ILE A 191 -18.13 -14.78 31.47
C ILE A 191 -19.63 -14.52 31.64
N GLU A 192 -20.07 -14.17 32.85
CA GLU A 192 -21.47 -13.86 33.16
C GLU A 192 -21.83 -12.37 32.91
N ARG A 193 -20.83 -11.52 32.63
CA ARG A 193 -20.97 -10.06 32.51
C ARG A 193 -20.90 -9.55 31.07
N LEU A 194 -20.25 -10.31 30.19
CA LEU A 194 -20.01 -9.97 28.80
C LEU A 194 -20.65 -11.00 27.87
N GLU A 195 -20.96 -10.58 26.65
CA GLU A 195 -21.47 -11.46 25.61
C GLU A 195 -20.32 -12.11 24.83
N ASP A 196 -20.45 -13.41 24.56
CA ASP A 196 -19.49 -14.14 23.73
C ASP A 196 -19.56 -13.63 22.28
N PRO A 197 -18.48 -13.04 21.74
CA PRO A 197 -18.50 -12.40 20.42
C PRO A 197 -18.40 -13.38 19.25
N LEU A 198 -18.16 -14.67 19.52
CA LEU A 198 -17.98 -15.71 18.50
C LEU A 198 -19.13 -16.70 18.48
N LEU A 199 -19.66 -17.11 19.64
CA LEU A 199 -20.70 -18.13 19.70
C LEU A 199 -21.94 -17.68 18.92
N TYR A 200 -22.50 -18.60 18.12
CA TYR A 200 -23.66 -18.38 17.26
C TYR A 200 -23.53 -17.29 16.19
N ARG A 201 -22.32 -16.75 16.00
CA ARG A 201 -22.02 -15.90 14.85
C ARG A 201 -22.18 -16.74 13.58
N THR A 202 -23.01 -16.24 12.69
CA THR A 202 -23.35 -16.86 11.41
C THR A 202 -23.04 -15.87 10.31
N PHE A 203 -22.29 -16.28 9.30
CA PHE A 203 -21.91 -15.46 8.16
C PHE A 203 -21.98 -16.25 6.87
N GLY A 204 -22.43 -15.62 5.79
CA GLY A 204 -22.76 -16.31 4.55
C GLY A 204 -23.50 -15.39 3.60
N GLY A 205 -24.24 -15.98 2.66
CA GLY A 205 -24.95 -15.18 1.70
C GLY A 205 -25.95 -15.94 0.85
N LEU A 206 -26.54 -15.19 -0.07
CA LEU A 206 -27.34 -15.73 -1.15
C LEU A 206 -26.94 -15.13 -2.50
N ILE A 207 -27.09 -15.92 -3.56
CA ILE A 207 -26.88 -15.51 -4.96
C ILE A 207 -28.22 -15.63 -5.68
N GLU A 208 -28.57 -14.62 -6.46
CA GLU A 208 -29.78 -14.57 -7.27
C GLU A 208 -29.61 -13.69 -8.51
N GLY A 209 -30.50 -13.85 -9.49
CA GLY A 209 -30.55 -13.00 -10.67
C GLY A 209 -31.80 -13.27 -11.50
N ASP A 210 -32.29 -12.25 -12.19
CA ASP A 210 -33.52 -12.35 -12.97
C ASP A 210 -33.39 -13.38 -14.10
N GLY A 211 -34.36 -14.30 -14.19
CA GLY A 211 -34.35 -15.38 -15.20
C GLY A 211 -33.35 -16.49 -14.92
N LEU A 212 -32.68 -16.49 -13.76
CA LEU A 212 -31.85 -17.60 -13.31
C LEU A 212 -32.70 -18.61 -12.52
N ARG A 213 -32.41 -19.90 -12.71
CA ARG A 213 -33.06 -21.04 -12.07
C ARG A 213 -32.02 -21.97 -11.49
N ASN A 214 -32.36 -22.68 -10.42
CA ASN A 214 -31.48 -23.69 -9.86
C ASN A 214 -31.16 -24.80 -10.88
N ALA A 215 -29.88 -24.97 -11.16
CA ALA A 215 -29.32 -26.15 -11.84
C ALA A 215 -28.74 -27.17 -10.83
N GLY A 216 -28.74 -26.80 -9.55
CA GLY A 216 -28.33 -27.59 -8.39
C GLY A 216 -28.41 -26.72 -7.13
N SER A 217 -27.98 -27.24 -5.97
CA SER A 217 -27.91 -26.46 -4.72
C SER A 217 -26.83 -25.38 -4.75
N GLN A 218 -25.80 -25.54 -5.61
CA GLN A 218 -24.67 -24.61 -5.75
C GLN A 218 -24.64 -23.92 -7.11
N GLN A 219 -25.65 -24.10 -7.98
CA GLN A 219 -25.62 -23.59 -9.35
C GLN A 219 -26.94 -22.93 -9.74
N LEU A 220 -26.84 -21.76 -10.37
CA LEU A 220 -27.96 -21.15 -11.10
C LEU A 220 -27.62 -21.03 -12.58
N ARG A 221 -28.58 -21.37 -13.44
CA ARG A 221 -28.48 -21.21 -14.89
C ARG A 221 -29.65 -20.37 -15.41
N SER A 222 -29.38 -19.51 -16.39
CA SER A 222 -30.43 -18.80 -17.13
C SER A 222 -31.41 -19.77 -17.80
N ASP A 223 -32.71 -19.54 -17.68
CA ASP A 223 -33.76 -20.38 -18.29
C ASP A 223 -33.79 -20.32 -19.83
N ARG A 224 -33.31 -19.22 -20.41
CA ARG A 224 -33.16 -18.98 -21.86
C ARG A 224 -31.91 -18.13 -22.14
N PRO A 225 -31.38 -18.14 -23.38
CA PRO A 225 -30.29 -17.25 -23.74
C PRO A 225 -30.77 -15.79 -23.76
N GLN A 226 -29.94 -14.87 -23.26
CA GLN A 226 -30.23 -13.43 -23.15
C GLN A 226 -28.99 -12.60 -23.50
N GLU A 227 -29.19 -11.35 -23.89
CA GLU A 227 -28.12 -10.39 -24.18
C GLU A 227 -27.63 -9.67 -22.91
N ARG A 228 -28.43 -9.69 -21.84
CA ARG A 228 -28.15 -9.00 -20.59
C ARG A 228 -28.45 -9.88 -19.39
N PHE A 229 -27.55 -9.85 -18.41
CA PHE A 229 -27.71 -10.50 -17.13
C PHE A 229 -27.34 -9.56 -15.99
N VAL A 230 -28.04 -9.71 -14.88
CA VAL A 230 -27.70 -9.07 -13.60
C VAL A 230 -27.74 -10.13 -12.52
N LEU A 231 -26.62 -10.33 -11.84
CA LEU A 231 -26.47 -11.21 -10.70
C LEU A 231 -26.19 -10.38 -9.45
N ASN A 232 -26.90 -10.66 -8.36
CA ASN A 232 -26.69 -10.05 -7.06
C ASN A 232 -26.22 -11.11 -6.07
N ILE A 233 -25.19 -10.77 -5.29
CA ILE A 233 -24.67 -11.60 -4.21
C ILE A 233 -24.82 -10.81 -2.91
N HIS A 234 -25.77 -11.22 -2.08
CA HIS A 234 -26.05 -10.59 -0.79
C HIS A 234 -25.29 -11.33 0.30
N LEU A 235 -24.50 -10.60 1.09
CA LEU A 235 -23.67 -11.16 2.15
C LEU A 235 -24.10 -10.60 3.50
N HIS A 236 -24.19 -11.45 4.53
CA HIS A 236 -24.65 -11.04 5.86
C HIS A 236 -23.85 -11.75 6.95
N THR A 237 -23.59 -11.05 8.05
CA THR A 237 -23.07 -11.60 9.30
C THR A 237 -23.94 -11.14 10.44
N ALA A 238 -24.34 -12.05 11.32
CA ALA A 238 -24.97 -11.70 12.59
C ALA A 238 -24.79 -12.81 13.63
N GLN A 239 -24.90 -12.45 14.91
CA GLN A 239 -25.09 -13.42 15.98
C GLN A 239 -26.59 -13.63 16.20
N THR A 240 -27.06 -14.86 16.04
CA THR A 240 -28.47 -15.21 16.22
C THR A 240 -28.60 -16.55 16.94
N PRO A 241 -29.60 -16.71 17.83
CA PRO A 241 -29.84 -17.99 18.51
C PRO A 241 -30.09 -19.18 17.57
N SER A 242 -30.53 -18.93 16.33
CA SER A 242 -30.77 -19.97 15.34
C SER A 242 -30.44 -19.52 13.91
N VAL A 243 -30.18 -20.50 13.05
CA VAL A 243 -30.01 -20.30 11.60
C VAL A 243 -31.27 -19.69 10.97
N VAL A 244 -32.46 -20.07 11.41
CA VAL A 244 -33.73 -19.50 10.91
C VAL A 244 -33.80 -18.00 11.16
N GLY A 245 -33.38 -17.54 12.36
CA GLY A 245 -33.31 -16.12 12.67
C GLY A 245 -32.32 -15.37 11.79
N TRP A 246 -31.15 -15.98 11.50
CA TRP A 246 -30.16 -15.41 10.60
C TRP A 246 -30.68 -15.34 9.15
N LEU A 247 -31.32 -16.40 8.64
CA LEU A 247 -31.93 -16.43 7.31
C LEU A 247 -32.98 -15.32 7.13
N ALA A 248 -33.79 -15.06 8.16
CA ALA A 248 -34.77 -13.96 8.13
C ALA A 248 -34.09 -12.59 8.04
N GLN A 249 -32.96 -12.39 8.73
CA GLN A 249 -32.18 -11.16 8.62
C GLN A 249 -31.52 -11.03 7.25
N LEU A 250 -30.90 -12.10 6.73
CA LEU A 250 -30.31 -12.13 5.39
C LEU A 250 -31.37 -11.80 4.32
N GLU A 251 -32.56 -12.37 4.40
CA GLU A 251 -33.66 -12.08 3.47
C GLU A 251 -34.12 -10.63 3.57
N THR A 252 -34.23 -10.09 4.78
CA THR A 252 -34.59 -8.67 5.00
C THR A 252 -33.56 -7.74 4.37
N GLN A 253 -32.27 -8.02 4.58
CA GLN A 253 -31.17 -7.27 3.96
C GLN A 253 -31.21 -7.38 2.42
N ALA A 254 -31.40 -8.59 1.89
CA ALA A 254 -31.47 -8.82 0.45
C ALA A 254 -32.65 -8.07 -0.17
N ALA A 255 -33.83 -8.13 0.46
CA ALA A 255 -35.02 -7.41 0.04
C ALA A 255 -34.80 -5.90 -0.01
N ALA A 256 -34.10 -5.31 0.97
CA ALA A 256 -33.75 -3.89 0.94
C ALA A 256 -32.85 -3.56 -0.26
N GLY A 257 -31.86 -4.41 -0.57
CA GLY A 257 -31.01 -4.24 -1.75
C GLY A 257 -31.75 -4.36 -3.09
N ARG A 258 -32.76 -5.24 -3.17
CA ARG A 258 -33.64 -5.42 -4.35
C ARG A 258 -34.55 -4.22 -4.61
N GLN A 259 -34.94 -3.49 -3.57
CA GLN A 259 -35.81 -2.31 -3.70
C GLN A 259 -35.12 -1.13 -4.39
N VAL A 260 -33.78 -1.13 -4.46
CA VAL A 260 -33.01 -0.07 -5.11
C VAL A 260 -32.79 -0.43 -6.59
N PRO A 261 -33.32 0.35 -7.54
CA PRO A 261 -33.08 0.12 -8.97
C PRO A 261 -31.58 0.11 -9.30
N LEU A 262 -31.15 -0.79 -10.19
CA LEU A 262 -29.74 -1.01 -10.51
C LEU A 262 -29.02 0.28 -10.93
N GLU A 263 -29.62 1.06 -11.83
CA GLU A 263 -29.03 2.32 -12.32
C GLU A 263 -28.88 3.35 -11.20
N THR A 264 -29.86 3.45 -10.30
CA THR A 264 -29.80 4.33 -9.14
C THR A 264 -28.70 3.90 -8.17
N ALA A 265 -28.60 2.60 -7.88
CA ALA A 265 -27.54 2.05 -7.04
C ALA A 265 -26.15 2.29 -7.65
N ARG A 266 -26.00 2.08 -8.97
CA ARG A 266 -24.74 2.27 -9.70
C ARG A 266 -24.31 3.74 -9.71
N ALA A 267 -25.24 4.66 -9.92
CA ALA A 267 -24.97 6.10 -9.83
C ALA A 267 -24.51 6.49 -8.41
N ALA A 268 -25.24 6.09 -7.37
CA ALA A 268 -24.88 6.38 -5.99
C ALA A 268 -23.53 5.77 -5.57
N HIS A 269 -23.21 4.57 -6.06
CA HIS A 269 -21.92 3.93 -5.87
C HIS A 269 -20.78 4.73 -6.51
N ARG A 270 -20.92 5.12 -7.78
CA ARG A 270 -19.92 5.95 -8.48
C ARG A 270 -19.76 7.31 -7.85
N ASP A 271 -20.86 7.92 -7.39
CA ASP A 271 -20.82 9.20 -6.69
C ASP A 271 -20.03 9.11 -5.39
N TRP A 272 -20.16 8.01 -4.63
CA TRP A 272 -19.37 7.79 -3.43
C TRP A 272 -17.87 7.68 -3.76
N TRP A 273 -17.50 6.90 -4.78
CA TRP A 273 -16.10 6.76 -5.20
C TRP A 273 -15.51 8.06 -5.75
N LYS A 274 -16.28 8.81 -6.53
CA LYS A 274 -15.89 10.14 -7.00
C LYS A 274 -15.65 11.07 -5.81
N GLN A 275 -16.55 11.10 -4.83
CA GLN A 275 -16.37 11.90 -3.61
C GLN A 275 -15.12 11.47 -2.84
N PHE A 276 -14.88 10.16 -2.70
CA PHE A 276 -13.67 9.62 -2.07
C PHE A 276 -12.39 10.14 -2.72
N TRP A 277 -12.27 10.08 -4.05
CA TRP A 277 -11.11 10.59 -4.77
C TRP A 277 -11.03 12.12 -4.79
N ASP A 278 -12.18 12.82 -4.76
CA ASP A 278 -12.23 14.28 -4.66
C ASP A 278 -11.78 14.79 -3.27
N ARG A 279 -11.77 13.96 -2.22
CA ARG A 279 -11.30 14.36 -0.87
C ARG A 279 -9.83 14.75 -0.88
N SER A 280 -8.99 13.98 -1.56
CA SER A 280 -7.54 14.17 -1.64
C SER A 280 -6.92 13.44 -2.82
N TRP A 281 -5.78 13.96 -3.29
CA TRP A 281 -4.95 13.29 -4.28
C TRP A 281 -3.50 13.75 -4.14
N ILE A 282 -2.57 12.89 -4.59
CA ILE A 282 -1.18 13.24 -4.83
C ILE A 282 -0.83 12.66 -6.20
N TYR A 283 -0.65 13.54 -7.18
CA TYR A 283 -0.23 13.18 -8.53
C TYR A 283 1.18 13.64 -8.73
N LEU A 284 2.07 12.71 -9.03
CA LEU A 284 3.48 12.98 -9.26
C LEU A 284 3.81 12.87 -10.74
N SER A 285 4.70 13.74 -11.18
CA SER A 285 5.41 13.64 -12.44
C SER A 285 6.78 14.29 -12.26
N GLY A 286 7.64 14.25 -13.27
CA GLY A 286 8.98 14.79 -13.12
C GLY A 286 9.81 13.91 -12.18
N ASP A 287 10.48 12.93 -12.76
CA ASP A 287 11.91 12.85 -12.54
C ASP A 287 12.42 13.42 -13.86
N SER A 288 13.11 14.56 -13.87
CA SER A 288 13.63 15.03 -15.15
C SER A 288 14.43 13.88 -15.75
N THR A 289 14.04 13.43 -16.95
CA THR A 289 14.79 12.49 -17.78
C THR A 289 16.11 13.09 -18.26
N ARG A 290 16.61 14.14 -17.60
CA ARG A 290 18.04 14.43 -17.55
C ARG A 290 18.69 13.25 -16.86
N GLN A 291 19.04 12.28 -17.68
CA GLN A 291 19.95 11.23 -17.28
C GLN A 291 21.15 11.91 -16.64
N ASN A 292 21.56 11.45 -15.46
CA ASN A 292 22.87 11.75 -14.89
C ASN A 292 23.94 11.03 -15.74
N LEU A 293 23.99 11.33 -17.03
CA LEU A 293 25.11 10.98 -17.89
C LEU A 293 26.28 11.87 -17.47
N PRO A 294 27.49 11.31 -17.39
CA PRO A 294 28.67 12.11 -17.11
C PRO A 294 28.83 13.20 -18.17
N ASP A 295 29.50 14.31 -17.83
CA ASP A 295 29.78 15.38 -18.81
C ASP A 295 30.77 14.93 -19.91
N ARG A 296 31.36 13.74 -19.80
CA ARG A 296 32.25 13.09 -20.78
C ARG A 296 32.06 11.59 -20.73
N LEU A 297 32.29 10.89 -21.85
CA LEU A 297 32.27 9.43 -21.84
C LEU A 297 33.44 8.88 -21.01
N VAL A 298 33.22 7.73 -20.36
CA VAL A 298 34.29 6.99 -19.66
C VAL A 298 35.16 6.22 -20.65
N HIS A 299 34.56 5.74 -21.74
CA HIS A 299 35.23 4.97 -22.78
C HIS A 299 35.11 5.66 -24.15
N PRO A 300 36.07 5.41 -25.07
CA PRO A 300 35.94 5.88 -26.44
C PRO A 300 34.74 5.22 -27.14
N VAL A 301 34.25 5.89 -28.18
CA VAL A 301 33.21 5.36 -29.07
C VAL A 301 33.88 4.40 -30.04
N VAL A 302 33.65 3.10 -29.88
CA VAL A 302 34.23 2.04 -30.73
C VAL A 302 33.18 1.46 -31.68
N LEU A 303 33.64 1.04 -32.86
CA LEU A 303 32.79 0.45 -33.89
C LEU A 303 32.89 -1.07 -33.89
N GLY A 304 31.75 -1.76 -33.96
CA GLY A 304 31.71 -3.18 -34.32
C GLY A 304 32.21 -4.15 -33.24
N ARG A 305 32.43 -3.68 -32.00
CA ARG A 305 32.87 -4.47 -30.84
C ARG A 305 32.49 -3.80 -29.53
N ASP A 306 32.55 -4.53 -28.42
CA ASP A 306 32.53 -3.94 -27.08
C ASP A 306 33.92 -3.42 -26.66
N GLN A 307 33.99 -2.70 -25.53
CA GLN A 307 35.25 -2.16 -24.99
C GLN A 307 36.32 -3.23 -24.71
N ALA A 308 35.92 -4.48 -24.45
CA ALA A 308 36.82 -5.61 -24.24
C ALA A 308 37.18 -6.38 -25.53
N GLY A 309 36.69 -5.93 -26.70
CA GLY A 309 36.93 -6.58 -27.99
C GLY A 309 36.07 -7.81 -28.31
N ARG A 310 35.01 -8.04 -27.53
CA ARG A 310 34.01 -9.12 -27.70
C ARG A 310 32.76 -8.58 -28.41
N HIS A 311 31.72 -9.42 -28.53
CA HIS A 311 30.43 -9.08 -29.18
C HIS A 311 30.60 -8.43 -30.57
N ARG A 312 31.49 -9.01 -31.37
CA ARG A 312 31.92 -8.45 -32.64
C ARG A 312 30.81 -8.47 -33.68
N PHE A 313 30.65 -7.37 -34.41
CA PHE A 313 29.74 -7.29 -35.54
C PHE A 313 30.19 -8.24 -36.65
N SER A 314 29.27 -9.13 -37.06
CA SER A 314 29.47 -10.03 -38.18
C SER A 314 28.61 -9.54 -39.33
N GLY A 315 29.23 -9.03 -40.39
CA GLY A 315 28.56 -8.37 -41.51
C GLY A 315 29.38 -7.19 -42.03
N GLU A 316 28.73 -6.27 -42.71
CA GLU A 316 29.34 -5.05 -43.23
C GLU A 316 28.70 -3.82 -42.56
N ILE A 317 29.50 -2.79 -42.29
CA ILE A 317 29.02 -1.46 -41.87
C ILE A 317 29.47 -0.46 -42.95
N GLY A 318 28.52 0.35 -43.42
CA GLY A 318 28.69 1.34 -44.48
C GLY A 318 29.11 2.68 -43.88
N ARG A 319 28.42 3.77 -44.26
CA ARG A 319 28.57 5.04 -43.54
C ARG A 319 28.22 4.84 -42.06
N VAL A 320 29.03 5.39 -41.16
CA VAL A 320 28.68 5.65 -39.75
C VAL A 320 28.96 7.12 -39.48
N SER A 321 28.06 7.79 -38.76
CA SER A 321 28.26 9.19 -38.38
C SER A 321 27.79 9.46 -36.96
N VAL A 322 28.49 10.34 -36.27
CA VAL A 322 28.15 10.81 -34.92
C VAL A 322 28.04 12.33 -34.94
N LEU A 323 26.92 12.85 -34.45
CA LEU A 323 26.64 14.29 -34.37
C LEU A 323 26.36 14.69 -32.92
N GLU A 324 26.86 15.84 -32.48
CA GLU A 324 26.56 16.48 -31.18
C GLU A 324 25.31 17.38 -31.28
N ARG A 325 24.24 16.84 -31.89
CA ARG A 325 22.89 17.41 -31.88
C ARG A 325 21.84 16.35 -32.15
N ALA A 326 20.59 16.62 -31.78
CA ALA A 326 19.45 15.86 -32.25
C ALA A 326 19.20 16.15 -33.75
N ALA A 327 19.13 15.10 -34.56
CA ALA A 327 18.71 15.19 -35.95
C ALA A 327 17.18 15.15 -36.03
N THR A 328 16.62 15.92 -36.96
CA THR A 328 15.18 15.91 -37.23
C THR A 328 14.77 14.68 -38.05
N GLU A 329 13.50 14.27 -37.98
CA GLU A 329 13.01 13.13 -38.76
C GLU A 329 13.22 13.30 -40.27
N ALA A 330 13.07 14.52 -40.79
CA ALA A 330 13.30 14.84 -42.19
C ALA A 330 14.77 14.65 -42.60
N GLU A 331 15.71 15.00 -41.72
CA GLU A 331 17.14 14.75 -41.95
C GLU A 331 17.44 13.25 -41.98
N ILE A 332 16.95 12.49 -41.00
CA ILE A 332 17.14 11.04 -40.93
C ILE A 332 16.56 10.34 -42.18
N ALA A 333 15.37 10.75 -42.63
CA ALA A 333 14.75 10.25 -43.84
C ALA A 333 15.58 10.56 -45.10
N GLY A 334 16.14 11.76 -45.18
CA GLY A 334 17.06 12.15 -46.25
C GLY A 334 18.34 11.32 -46.26
N TRP A 335 18.93 11.08 -45.08
CA TRP A 335 20.16 10.30 -44.94
C TRP A 335 19.98 8.82 -45.31
N ALA A 336 18.80 8.26 -45.02
CA ALA A 336 18.45 6.90 -45.42
C ALA A 336 18.20 6.73 -46.94
N ALA A 337 17.88 7.82 -47.65
CA ALA A 337 17.74 7.83 -49.11
C ALA A 337 19.08 8.11 -49.83
N ASP A 338 20.09 8.58 -49.10
CA ASP A 338 21.41 8.91 -49.61
C ASP A 338 22.33 7.68 -49.71
N SER A 339 23.44 7.84 -50.42
CA SER A 339 24.49 6.83 -50.57
C SER A 339 25.13 6.45 -49.22
N LYS A 340 25.84 5.33 -49.20
CA LYS A 340 26.58 4.84 -48.02
C LYS A 340 27.96 5.51 -47.85
N GLU A 341 28.17 6.64 -48.49
CA GLU A 341 29.39 7.44 -48.40
C GLU A 341 29.34 8.40 -47.21
N ALA A 342 30.51 8.77 -46.67
CA ALA A 342 30.62 9.65 -45.51
C ALA A 342 30.11 11.07 -45.76
N PHE A 343 29.54 11.69 -44.73
CA PHE A 343 29.17 13.11 -44.76
C PHE A 343 30.41 13.99 -44.79
N ARG A 344 30.36 15.07 -45.58
CA ARG A 344 31.45 16.06 -45.65
C ARG A 344 31.18 17.34 -44.88
N ASP A 345 29.93 17.75 -44.67
CA ASP A 345 29.62 19.03 -44.03
C ASP A 345 28.20 19.02 -43.42
N LEU A 346 28.05 18.54 -42.18
CA LEU A 346 26.79 18.61 -41.42
C LEU A 346 26.98 19.42 -40.11
N PRO A 347 26.01 20.27 -39.72
CA PRO A 347 26.05 20.95 -38.43
C PRO A 347 26.18 19.94 -37.29
N GLY A 348 27.08 20.20 -36.34
CA GLY A 348 27.31 19.33 -35.19
C GLY A 348 27.98 17.99 -35.49
N LEU A 349 28.48 17.74 -36.71
CA LEU A 349 29.17 16.50 -37.05
C LEU A 349 30.49 16.36 -36.28
N LEU A 350 30.61 15.32 -35.45
CA LEU A 350 31.85 15.00 -34.74
C LEU A 350 32.77 14.11 -35.58
N GLY A 351 32.18 13.26 -36.43
CA GLY A 351 32.88 12.43 -37.40
C GLY A 351 31.92 11.62 -38.27
N SER A 352 32.36 11.32 -39.50
CA SER A 352 31.67 10.42 -40.43
C SER A 352 32.70 9.57 -41.16
N TRP A 353 32.45 8.28 -41.29
CA TRP A 353 33.37 7.31 -41.87
C TRP A 353 32.68 6.51 -42.96
N ALA A 354 33.33 6.37 -44.12
CA ALA A 354 32.82 5.60 -45.25
C ALA A 354 33.41 4.19 -45.17
N GLN A 355 32.57 3.17 -44.94
CA GLN A 355 32.99 1.77 -44.86
C GLN A 355 34.22 1.55 -43.95
N PRO A 356 34.18 2.01 -42.68
CA PRO A 356 35.28 1.84 -41.75
C PRO A 356 35.60 0.35 -41.48
N GLU A 357 36.87 0.06 -41.20
CA GLU A 357 37.25 -1.25 -40.66
C GLU A 357 36.55 -1.50 -39.31
N LEU A 358 36.01 -2.70 -39.12
CA LEU A 358 35.36 -3.07 -37.86
C LEU A 358 36.40 -3.24 -36.74
N GLY A 359 36.03 -2.81 -35.53
CA GLY A 359 36.89 -2.91 -34.36
C GLY A 359 37.78 -1.68 -34.11
N ILE A 360 37.64 -0.61 -34.89
CA ILE A 360 38.38 0.63 -34.67
C ILE A 360 37.71 1.50 -33.60
N GLU A 361 38.49 2.44 -33.07
CA GLU A 361 37.98 3.60 -32.33
C GLU A 361 37.52 4.67 -33.32
N LEU A 362 36.28 5.15 -33.17
CA LEU A 362 35.72 6.24 -33.98
C LEU A 362 36.03 7.59 -33.33
N LEU A 363 35.74 7.74 -32.05
CA LEU A 363 35.93 8.97 -31.29
C LEU A 363 36.56 8.70 -29.93
N ALA A 364 37.51 9.55 -29.53
CA ALA A 364 38.00 9.59 -28.16
C ALA A 364 36.89 9.99 -27.18
N ALA A 365 37.01 9.56 -25.92
CA ALA A 365 35.96 9.68 -24.91
C ALA A 365 35.57 11.13 -24.56
N ASP A 366 36.46 12.09 -24.81
CA ASP A 366 36.25 13.52 -24.55
C ASP A 366 35.58 14.29 -25.71
N ARG A 367 35.33 13.62 -26.84
CA ARG A 367 34.81 14.26 -28.06
C ARG A 367 33.29 14.40 -28.08
N LEU A 368 32.56 13.45 -27.50
CA LEU A 368 31.09 13.49 -27.42
C LEU A 368 30.67 13.83 -25.98
N ARG A 369 29.73 14.77 -25.87
CA ARG A 369 29.08 15.19 -24.63
C ARG A 369 27.76 14.44 -24.46
N PRO A 370 27.70 13.34 -23.70
CA PRO A 370 26.48 12.54 -23.63
C PRO A 370 25.36 13.24 -22.84
N ASP A 371 25.72 14.24 -22.02
CA ASP A 371 24.82 15.17 -21.33
C ASP A 371 24.10 16.18 -22.25
N ARG A 372 24.43 16.19 -23.56
CA ARG A 372 23.80 17.04 -24.59
C ARG A 372 23.02 16.18 -25.60
N SER A 373 22.24 16.83 -26.46
CA SER A 373 21.57 16.13 -27.56
C SER A 373 22.59 15.62 -28.58
N TRP A 374 22.40 14.40 -29.08
CA TRP A 374 23.30 13.78 -30.05
C TRP A 374 22.56 12.78 -30.95
N THR A 375 23.21 12.43 -32.07
CA THR A 375 22.71 11.47 -33.05
C THR A 375 23.83 10.53 -33.48
N VAL A 376 23.54 9.23 -33.54
CA VAL A 376 24.39 8.23 -34.19
C VAL A 376 23.60 7.57 -35.30
N GLU A 377 24.15 7.53 -36.51
CA GLU A 377 23.56 6.79 -37.63
C GLU A 377 24.58 5.84 -38.24
N ALA A 378 24.08 4.75 -38.81
CA ALA A 378 24.88 3.82 -39.58
C ALA A 378 24.06 3.11 -40.67
N TRP A 379 24.70 2.85 -41.80
CA TRP A 379 24.29 1.77 -42.69
C TRP A 379 24.86 0.45 -42.19
N VAL A 380 24.02 -0.55 -42.00
CA VAL A 380 24.44 -1.89 -41.53
C VAL A 380 23.92 -2.99 -42.44
N ARG A 381 24.72 -4.04 -42.62
CA ARG A 381 24.35 -5.29 -43.29
C ARG A 381 24.81 -6.48 -42.45
N PRO A 382 24.07 -6.84 -41.39
CA PRO A 382 24.46 -7.93 -40.50
C PRO A 382 24.33 -9.29 -41.18
N ASN A 383 25.13 -10.27 -40.78
CA ASN A 383 24.82 -11.68 -41.00
C ASN A 383 23.66 -12.12 -40.08
N ALA A 384 23.35 -13.42 -40.03
CA ALA A 384 22.54 -13.95 -38.94
C ALA A 384 23.38 -13.89 -37.65
N LEU A 385 22.92 -13.12 -36.67
CA LEU A 385 23.65 -12.84 -35.44
C LEU A 385 23.22 -13.81 -34.32
N PRO A 386 24.15 -14.22 -33.43
CA PRO A 386 23.83 -15.11 -32.32
C PRO A 386 22.89 -14.43 -31.33
N GLY A 387 22.22 -15.21 -30.45
CA GLY A 387 21.31 -14.66 -29.44
C GLY A 387 21.95 -13.59 -28.54
N SER A 388 23.27 -13.66 -28.31
CA SER A 388 24.05 -12.66 -27.57
C SER A 388 24.19 -11.32 -28.30
N GLY A 389 23.83 -11.25 -29.57
CA GLY A 389 23.90 -10.03 -30.35
C GLY A 389 25.31 -9.61 -30.79
N ALA A 390 25.41 -8.40 -31.35
CA ALA A 390 26.68 -7.76 -31.71
C ALA A 390 26.60 -6.23 -31.65
N ARG A 391 27.74 -5.55 -31.44
CA ARG A 391 27.80 -4.08 -31.34
C ARG A 391 27.83 -3.41 -32.71
N ILE A 392 27.08 -2.32 -32.88
CA ILE A 392 27.27 -1.38 -34.00
C ILE A 392 28.22 -0.29 -33.51
N VAL A 393 27.85 0.41 -32.44
CA VAL A 393 28.66 1.41 -31.73
C VAL A 393 28.56 1.19 -30.22
N ASP A 394 29.67 1.29 -29.48
CA ASP A 394 29.72 1.08 -28.03
C ASP A 394 30.63 2.12 -27.36
N SER A 395 30.21 2.68 -26.21
CA SER A 395 31.04 3.56 -25.38
C SER A 395 30.85 3.31 -23.88
N VAL A 396 30.46 2.10 -23.48
CA VAL A 396 29.92 1.82 -22.13
C VAL A 396 30.71 0.73 -21.40
N THR A 397 30.85 0.85 -20.08
CA THR A 397 31.34 -0.26 -19.26
C THR A 397 30.33 -1.41 -19.33
N PRO A 398 30.72 -2.66 -19.59
CA PRO A 398 29.77 -3.77 -19.61
C PRO A 398 28.91 -3.83 -18.33
N GLY A 399 27.60 -3.57 -18.47
CA GLY A 399 26.63 -3.51 -17.35
C GLY A 399 26.62 -2.20 -16.55
N GLY A 400 27.42 -1.20 -16.96
CA GLY A 400 27.49 0.13 -16.35
C GLY A 400 26.56 1.15 -17.03
N PRO A 401 26.21 2.26 -16.34
CA PRO A 401 25.36 3.33 -16.86
C PRO A 401 26.17 4.53 -17.41
N ASP A 402 27.44 4.34 -17.78
CA ASP A 402 28.44 5.38 -17.97
C ASP A 402 28.63 5.85 -19.43
N GLY A 403 27.66 5.54 -20.30
CA GLY A 403 27.71 5.91 -21.70
C GLY A 403 26.49 5.45 -22.48
N PHE A 404 26.69 5.21 -23.78
CA PHE A 404 25.65 4.70 -24.66
C PHE A 404 26.19 3.54 -25.51
N LEU A 405 25.27 2.77 -26.08
CA LEU A 405 25.59 1.80 -27.13
C LEU A 405 24.41 1.66 -28.09
N LEU A 406 24.71 1.45 -29.36
CA LEU A 406 23.77 1.02 -30.38
C LEU A 406 24.19 -0.39 -30.84
N ASP A 407 23.36 -1.39 -30.59
CA ASP A 407 23.69 -2.78 -30.85
C ASP A 407 22.53 -3.60 -31.39
N THR A 408 22.78 -4.88 -31.60
CA THR A 408 21.79 -5.83 -32.05
C THR A 408 21.54 -6.86 -30.96
N TYR A 409 20.50 -6.73 -30.14
CA TYR A 409 20.24 -7.71 -29.07
C TYR A 409 18.74 -7.87 -28.75
N PRO A 410 18.25 -9.12 -28.62
CA PRO A 410 18.93 -10.37 -28.98
C PRO A 410 19.01 -10.55 -30.51
N GLY A 411 20.03 -11.27 -30.99
CA GLY A 411 20.18 -11.59 -32.42
C GLY A 411 20.22 -10.36 -33.32
N ASN A 412 19.32 -10.33 -34.31
CA ASN A 412 19.19 -9.29 -35.33
C ASN A 412 18.23 -8.15 -34.94
N SER A 413 17.88 -8.01 -33.67
CA SER A 413 17.14 -6.84 -33.15
C SER A 413 17.97 -5.56 -33.27
N LEU A 414 17.38 -4.39 -33.04
CA LEU A 414 18.09 -3.12 -32.90
C LEU A 414 17.83 -2.59 -31.50
N ARG A 415 18.88 -2.27 -30.75
CA ARG A 415 18.75 -1.74 -29.40
C ARG A 415 19.67 -0.55 -29.17
N LEU A 416 19.11 0.49 -28.56
CA LEU A 416 19.83 1.63 -28.00
C LEU A 416 19.86 1.47 -26.48
N VAL A 417 21.02 1.63 -25.86
CA VAL A 417 21.14 1.82 -24.41
C VAL A 417 21.77 3.18 -24.17
N VAL A 418 21.19 3.95 -23.25
CA VAL A 418 21.75 5.23 -22.78
C VAL A 418 21.62 5.29 -21.27
N GLY A 419 22.75 5.30 -20.57
CA GLY A 419 22.76 5.15 -19.12
C GLY A 419 22.12 3.85 -18.68
N ARG A 420 20.99 3.93 -17.97
CA ARG A 420 20.20 2.76 -17.52
C ARG A 420 19.01 2.44 -18.41
N GLU A 421 18.73 3.30 -19.38
CA GLU A 421 17.57 3.13 -20.26
C GLU A 421 17.93 2.32 -21.49
N GLN A 422 16.94 1.58 -22.00
CA GLN A 422 17.06 0.88 -23.27
C GLN A 422 15.81 1.03 -24.13
N LEU A 423 16.00 1.18 -25.43
CA LEU A 423 14.96 1.03 -26.46
C LEU A 423 15.32 -0.15 -27.33
N ARG A 424 14.35 -1.03 -27.63
CA ARG A 424 14.58 -2.22 -28.46
C ARG A 424 13.48 -2.38 -29.50
N ILE A 425 13.90 -2.70 -30.73
CA ILE A 425 13.06 -3.12 -31.83
C ILE A 425 13.44 -4.58 -32.18
N PRO A 426 12.61 -5.58 -31.83
CA PRO A 426 12.86 -6.98 -32.14
C PRO A 426 12.96 -7.23 -33.65
N GLU A 427 13.89 -8.10 -34.05
CA GLU A 427 14.08 -8.53 -35.46
C GLU A 427 14.21 -7.40 -36.49
N ALA A 428 14.67 -6.23 -36.05
CA ALA A 428 14.76 -5.01 -36.83
C ALA A 428 15.65 -5.09 -38.08
N LEU A 429 16.69 -5.93 -38.07
CA LEU A 429 17.77 -5.90 -39.05
C LEU A 429 17.89 -7.22 -39.83
N PRO A 430 17.26 -7.33 -41.01
CA PRO A 430 17.29 -8.56 -41.79
C PRO A 430 18.71 -8.97 -42.20
N ALA A 431 19.05 -10.26 -42.02
CA ALA A 431 20.36 -10.77 -42.38
C ALA A 431 20.68 -10.59 -43.87
N LYS A 432 21.93 -10.20 -44.17
CA LYS A 432 22.50 -9.95 -45.50
C LYS A 432 21.80 -8.83 -46.30
N ARG A 433 20.97 -8.01 -45.65
CA ARG A 433 20.31 -6.83 -46.24
C ARG A 433 20.90 -5.55 -45.66
N TRP A 434 21.11 -4.56 -46.51
CA TRP A 434 21.49 -3.22 -46.06
C TRP A 434 20.27 -2.51 -45.48
N THR A 435 20.45 -1.96 -44.28
CA THR A 435 19.45 -1.19 -43.53
C THR A 435 20.12 0.05 -42.96
N HIS A 436 19.48 1.20 -43.09
CA HIS A 436 19.92 2.42 -42.42
C HIS A 436 19.33 2.45 -41.02
N VAL A 437 20.16 2.64 -39.99
CA VAL A 437 19.72 2.77 -38.60
C VAL A 437 20.17 4.11 -38.04
N ALA A 438 19.36 4.71 -37.18
CA ALA A 438 19.79 5.86 -36.40
C ALA A 438 19.22 5.83 -34.99
N ALA A 439 19.99 6.37 -34.05
CA ALA A 439 19.59 6.68 -32.68
C ALA A 439 19.71 8.18 -32.46
N VAL A 440 18.61 8.82 -32.08
CA VAL A 440 18.58 10.25 -31.74
C VAL A 440 18.26 10.37 -30.25
N VAL A 441 19.10 11.09 -29.53
CA VAL A 441 18.88 11.46 -28.13
C VAL A 441 18.77 12.97 -28.06
N ASP A 442 17.61 13.47 -27.64
CA ASP A 442 17.37 14.88 -27.45
C ASP A 442 17.24 15.22 -25.96
N GLN A 443 18.27 15.84 -25.40
CA GLN A 443 18.30 16.25 -24.00
C GLN A 443 17.45 17.49 -23.73
N ALA A 444 17.00 18.21 -24.77
CA ALA A 444 16.15 19.38 -24.61
C ALA A 444 14.71 19.01 -24.20
N ASP A 445 14.18 17.90 -24.73
CA ASP A 445 12.84 17.38 -24.41
C ASP A 445 12.88 15.99 -23.71
N GLY A 446 14.08 15.45 -23.49
CA GLY A 446 14.30 14.17 -22.79
C GLY A 446 13.94 12.94 -23.61
N THR A 447 13.88 13.05 -24.93
CA THR A 447 13.43 11.96 -25.82
C THR A 447 14.57 11.14 -26.40
N GLN A 448 14.29 9.86 -26.64
CA GLN A 448 15.17 8.94 -27.35
C GLN A 448 14.35 8.25 -28.44
N ARG A 449 14.89 8.17 -29.65
CA ARG A 449 14.20 7.60 -30.81
C ARG A 449 15.14 6.71 -31.61
N LEU A 450 14.61 5.58 -32.06
CA LEU A 450 15.27 4.69 -33.02
C LEU A 450 14.62 4.88 -34.40
N TYR A 451 15.44 4.80 -35.45
CA TYR A 451 15.00 4.89 -36.83
C TYR A 451 15.52 3.71 -37.63
N ILE A 452 14.68 3.18 -38.52
CA ILE A 452 15.01 2.12 -39.49
C ILE A 452 14.59 2.59 -40.87
N ASP A 453 15.52 2.55 -41.83
CA ASP A 453 15.32 2.99 -43.22
C ASP A 453 14.66 4.39 -43.32
N GLY A 454 15.10 5.30 -42.44
CA GLY A 454 14.66 6.70 -42.43
C GLY A 454 13.36 6.96 -41.67
N LYS A 455 12.71 5.92 -41.13
CA LYS A 455 11.43 6.03 -40.41
C LYS A 455 11.64 5.82 -38.92
N SER A 456 11.05 6.69 -38.11
CA SER A 456 10.97 6.50 -36.66
C SER A 456 10.22 5.20 -36.37
N VAL A 457 10.78 4.37 -35.51
CA VAL A 457 10.18 3.11 -35.09
C VAL A 457 9.98 3.13 -33.58
N GLN A 458 8.75 2.88 -33.17
CA GLN A 458 8.41 2.68 -31.76
C GLN A 458 8.65 1.21 -31.39
N PRO A 459 9.07 0.91 -30.15
CA PRO A 459 9.02 -0.45 -29.63
C PRO A 459 7.61 -1.05 -29.80
N PRO A 460 7.47 -2.37 -30.00
CA PRO A 460 6.17 -3.02 -29.99
C PRO A 460 5.39 -2.68 -28.72
N SER A 461 4.08 -2.47 -28.83
CA SER A 461 3.18 -2.16 -27.69
C SER A 461 3.19 -3.21 -26.58
N ASP A 462 3.63 -4.42 -26.91
CA ASP A 462 3.54 -5.61 -26.06
C ASP A 462 4.78 -5.78 -25.15
N GLU A 463 5.78 -4.92 -25.35
CA GLU A 463 6.78 -4.60 -24.34
C GLU A 463 6.59 -3.13 -24.02
N GLU A 464 5.79 -2.80 -22.99
CA GLU A 464 5.82 -1.48 -22.38
C GLU A 464 7.30 -1.06 -22.27
N PRO A 465 7.73 0.09 -22.82
CA PRO A 465 9.00 0.63 -22.38
C PRO A 465 8.89 0.68 -20.85
N GLN A 466 9.71 -0.09 -20.14
CA GLN A 466 9.83 -0.01 -18.68
C GLN A 466 10.31 1.42 -18.37
N ARG A 467 9.35 2.33 -18.30
CA ARG A 467 9.49 3.76 -18.05
C ARG A 467 8.32 4.17 -17.17
N SER A 468 8.23 3.53 -16.01
CA SER A 468 7.67 4.23 -14.87
C SER A 468 8.84 4.96 -14.23
N SER A 469 8.82 6.29 -14.27
CA SER A 469 9.67 7.12 -13.42
C SER A 469 9.47 6.73 -11.94
N ASP A 470 10.43 7.05 -11.08
CA ASP A 470 10.35 6.73 -9.65
C ASP A 470 9.12 7.42 -9.04
N THR A 471 8.83 8.64 -9.50
CA THR A 471 7.58 9.36 -9.23
C THR A 471 6.31 8.60 -9.60
N HIS A 472 6.25 7.93 -10.76
CA HIS A 472 5.07 7.15 -11.14
C HIS A 472 4.89 5.90 -10.26
N ILE A 473 5.96 5.19 -9.91
CA ILE A 473 5.85 4.00 -9.03
C ILE A 473 5.34 4.42 -7.66
N VAL A 474 5.88 5.51 -7.10
CA VAL A 474 5.46 6.06 -5.80
C VAL A 474 3.99 6.50 -5.84
N ALA A 475 3.60 7.29 -6.84
CA ALA A 475 2.22 7.76 -6.96
C ALA A 475 1.22 6.62 -7.20
N ARG A 476 1.58 5.64 -8.03
CA ARG A 476 0.76 4.43 -8.24
C ARG A 476 0.62 3.64 -6.95
N GLY A 477 1.70 3.44 -6.20
CA GLY A 477 1.68 2.78 -4.90
C GLY A 477 0.78 3.49 -3.89
N TYR A 478 0.86 4.83 -3.83
CA TYR A 478 0.00 5.66 -2.97
C TYR A 478 -1.49 5.49 -3.30
N GLN A 479 -1.85 5.64 -4.57
CA GLN A 479 -3.25 5.58 -5.01
C GLN A 479 -3.83 4.17 -4.82
N LEU A 480 -3.09 3.13 -5.19
CA LEU A 480 -3.58 1.76 -5.06
C LEU A 480 -3.65 1.28 -3.61
N GLN A 481 -2.74 1.72 -2.72
CA GLN A 481 -2.88 1.43 -1.29
C GLN A 481 -4.10 2.16 -0.70
N ARG A 482 -4.32 3.43 -1.06
CA ARG A 482 -5.50 4.18 -0.64
C ARG A 482 -6.80 3.50 -1.09
N TRP A 483 -6.83 2.96 -2.31
CA TRP A 483 -7.92 2.13 -2.82
C TRP A 483 -8.16 0.87 -1.95
N ILE A 484 -7.10 0.12 -1.64
CA ILE A 484 -7.19 -1.08 -0.78
C ILE A 484 -7.77 -0.73 0.59
N ASN A 485 -7.33 0.38 1.20
CA ASN A 485 -7.85 0.85 2.48
C ASN A 485 -9.36 1.16 2.40
N ALA A 486 -9.80 1.88 1.37
CA ALA A 486 -11.21 2.22 1.18
C ALA A 486 -12.10 1.00 0.99
N CYS A 487 -11.58 -0.05 0.33
CA CYS A 487 -12.31 -1.28 0.13
C CYS A 487 -12.52 -2.11 1.42
N ALA A 488 -11.78 -1.84 2.50
CA ALA A 488 -11.83 -2.61 3.75
C ALA A 488 -12.03 -1.77 5.04
N GLY A 489 -12.14 -0.45 4.94
CA GLY A 489 -12.05 0.47 6.09
C GLY A 489 -13.36 0.94 6.73
N ARG A 490 -14.55 0.49 6.28
CA ARG A 490 -15.86 0.99 6.79
C ARG A 490 -16.68 -0.04 7.57
N GLY A 491 -16.21 -1.27 7.68
CA GLY A 491 -16.94 -2.38 8.27
C GLY A 491 -16.97 -2.38 9.80
N ALA A 492 -17.39 -3.52 10.36
CA ALA A 492 -17.55 -3.67 11.80
C ALA A 492 -16.21 -3.78 12.53
N HIS A 493 -15.14 -4.22 11.87
CA HIS A 493 -13.81 -4.37 12.44
C HIS A 493 -12.72 -3.64 11.63
N PRO A 494 -11.56 -3.36 12.25
CA PRO A 494 -10.44 -2.71 11.58
C PRO A 494 -9.85 -3.50 10.42
N ILE A 495 -9.13 -2.79 9.55
CA ILE A 495 -8.34 -3.38 8.46
C ILE A 495 -7.30 -4.33 9.06
N LYS A 496 -7.28 -5.58 8.56
CA LYS A 496 -6.23 -6.53 8.90
C LYS A 496 -4.92 -6.16 8.22
N PHE A 497 -3.86 -5.96 9.01
CA PHE A 497 -2.53 -5.67 8.50
C PHE A 497 -1.94 -6.80 7.64
N ASN A 498 -2.25 -8.04 7.99
CA ASN A 498 -1.78 -9.28 7.39
C ASN A 498 -2.74 -9.81 6.30
N GLY A 499 -2.99 -9.00 5.27
CA GLY A 499 -3.76 -9.43 4.09
C GLY A 499 -5.13 -8.77 3.91
N SER A 500 -5.52 -7.82 4.77
CA SER A 500 -6.78 -7.09 4.66
C SER A 500 -7.97 -8.06 4.45
N LEU A 501 -8.83 -7.77 3.47
CA LEU A 501 -9.87 -8.67 2.96
C LEU A 501 -9.43 -9.46 1.73
N PHE A 502 -8.17 -9.39 1.31
CA PHE A 502 -7.74 -9.74 -0.05
C PHE A 502 -6.77 -10.92 -0.15
N THR A 503 -6.79 -11.81 0.84
CA THR A 503 -6.06 -13.09 0.80
C THR A 503 -6.57 -13.98 -0.35
N VAL A 504 -5.68 -14.81 -0.92
CA VAL A 504 -5.93 -15.64 -2.10
C VAL A 504 -5.23 -16.99 -1.96
N ASP A 505 -5.57 -17.96 -2.82
CA ASP A 505 -4.86 -19.24 -2.90
C ASP A 505 -3.39 -18.97 -3.30
N MET A 506 -2.45 -19.27 -2.40
CA MET A 506 -1.03 -19.05 -2.64
C MET A 506 -0.18 -19.91 -1.70
N ALA A 507 1.02 -20.30 -2.16
CA ALA A 507 2.02 -20.99 -1.34
C ALA A 507 1.49 -22.29 -0.68
N GLY A 508 0.56 -22.98 -1.35
CA GLY A 508 -0.04 -24.22 -0.87
C GLY A 508 -1.14 -24.05 0.19
N PHE A 509 -1.55 -22.81 0.49
CA PHE A 509 -2.65 -22.52 1.41
C PHE A 509 -3.90 -22.08 0.66
N ASP A 510 -5.06 -22.36 1.27
CA ASP A 510 -6.35 -21.85 0.83
C ASP A 510 -6.49 -20.34 1.15
N PRO A 511 -7.53 -19.67 0.62
CA PRO A 511 -7.72 -18.23 0.79
C PRO A 511 -8.02 -17.77 2.23
N ASP A 512 -8.30 -18.66 3.17
CA ASP A 512 -8.52 -18.30 4.58
C ASP A 512 -7.21 -18.11 5.34
N TYR A 513 -6.10 -18.60 4.78
CA TYR A 513 -4.82 -18.49 5.43
C TYR A 513 -4.30 -17.05 5.44
N ARG A 514 -3.91 -16.61 6.63
CA ARG A 514 -3.07 -15.44 6.83
C ARG A 514 -2.07 -15.74 7.95
N ARG A 515 -0.81 -15.41 7.71
CA ARG A 515 0.23 -15.46 8.73
C ARG A 515 -0.13 -14.48 9.87
N TRP A 516 0.06 -14.91 11.12
CA TRP A 516 -0.37 -14.23 12.37
C TRP A 516 -1.89 -14.26 12.62
N GLY A 517 -2.67 -14.89 11.75
CA GLY A 517 -4.06 -15.22 12.00
C GLY A 517 -4.96 -14.01 12.22
N GLY A 518 -6.04 -14.21 12.99
CA GLY A 518 -7.06 -13.20 13.23
C GLY A 518 -6.78 -12.11 14.29
N PRO A 519 -5.96 -12.30 15.34
CA PRO A 519 -5.72 -11.25 16.33
C PRO A 519 -5.10 -9.97 15.73
N TYR A 520 -5.12 -8.87 16.49
CA TYR A 520 -4.56 -7.59 16.09
C TYR A 520 -3.23 -7.34 16.81
N TRP A 521 -2.25 -6.87 16.04
CA TRP A 521 -0.96 -6.38 16.51
C TRP A 521 -1.01 -4.88 16.39
N TRP A 522 -0.93 -4.14 17.49
CA TRP A 522 -1.11 -2.70 17.46
C TRP A 522 -0.05 -2.01 16.60
N GLN A 523 1.22 -2.46 16.65
CA GLN A 523 2.30 -1.97 15.81
C GLN A 523 2.00 -1.98 14.33
N ASN A 524 1.38 -3.05 13.87
CA ASN A 524 1.01 -3.20 12.49
C ASN A 524 -0.33 -2.49 12.20
N THR A 525 -1.35 -2.78 13.00
CA THR A 525 -2.74 -2.37 12.79
C THR A 525 -2.90 -0.87 12.61
N ARG A 526 -2.11 -0.04 13.32
CA ARG A 526 -2.20 1.43 13.23
C ARG A 526 -1.60 2.03 11.95
N LEU A 527 -0.67 1.35 11.28
CA LEU A 527 0.10 1.90 10.15
C LEU A 527 -0.76 2.28 8.93
N PRO A 528 -1.78 1.50 8.52
CA PRO A 528 -2.68 1.93 7.44
C PRO A 528 -3.58 3.13 7.83
N TYR A 529 -3.73 3.45 9.12
CA TYR A 529 -4.64 4.49 9.60
C TYR A 529 -4.00 5.88 9.69
N TRP A 530 -2.73 5.97 10.09
CA TRP A 530 -2.01 7.25 10.14
C TRP A 530 -2.07 8.10 8.86
N PRO A 531 -2.03 7.53 7.63
CA PRO A 531 -2.16 8.33 6.41
C PRO A 531 -3.61 8.75 6.07
N MET A 532 -4.63 8.21 6.74
CA MET A 532 -6.03 8.56 6.48
C MET A 532 -6.35 10.01 6.90
N LEU A 533 -5.69 10.50 7.94
CA LEU A 533 -5.86 11.87 8.46
C LEU A 533 -5.58 12.93 7.38
N ALA A 534 -4.39 12.88 6.75
CA ALA A 534 -4.02 13.82 5.68
C ALA A 534 -4.76 13.55 4.37
N SER A 535 -5.29 12.34 4.18
CA SER A 535 -6.15 12.02 3.02
C SER A 535 -7.59 12.53 3.20
N GLY A 536 -7.99 12.89 4.43
CA GLY A 536 -9.37 13.23 4.77
C GLY A 536 -10.32 12.03 4.76
N ASP A 537 -9.78 10.81 4.92
CA ASP A 537 -10.54 9.56 4.91
C ASP A 537 -11.07 9.24 6.31
N PHE A 538 -11.67 10.25 6.95
CA PHE A 538 -12.10 10.18 8.36
C PHE A 538 -13.15 9.12 8.62
N ASP A 539 -13.97 8.78 7.64
CA ASP A 539 -14.97 7.72 7.70
C ASP A 539 -14.36 6.31 7.78
N LEU A 540 -13.05 6.16 7.52
CA LEU A 540 -12.35 4.88 7.59
C LEU A 540 -11.69 4.60 8.97
N LEU A 541 -11.52 5.62 9.83
CA LEU A 541 -10.92 5.45 11.16
C LEU A 541 -11.85 4.84 12.23
N PRO A 542 -13.17 5.14 12.28
CA PRO A 542 -14.04 4.72 13.37
C PRO A 542 -14.02 3.23 13.73
N PRO A 543 -13.89 2.26 12.79
CA PRO A 543 -13.76 0.85 13.18
C PRO A 543 -12.58 0.58 14.11
N LEU A 544 -11.47 1.30 13.98
CA LEU A 544 -10.31 1.20 14.87
C LEU A 544 -10.65 1.68 16.28
N PHE A 545 -11.18 2.90 16.41
CA PHE A 545 -11.52 3.47 17.72
C PHE A 545 -12.57 2.62 18.44
N ARG A 546 -13.63 2.21 17.73
CA ARG A 546 -14.69 1.35 18.28
C ARG A 546 -14.16 0.02 18.81
N LEU A 547 -13.18 -0.59 18.14
CA LEU A 547 -12.56 -1.82 18.62
C LEU A 547 -12.01 -1.59 20.03
N TYR A 548 -11.12 -0.62 20.20
CA TYR A 548 -10.45 -0.38 21.48
C TYR A 548 -11.44 0.10 22.56
N GLU A 549 -12.37 0.99 22.22
CA GLU A 549 -13.44 1.45 23.12
C GLU A 549 -14.29 0.29 23.65
N SER A 550 -14.73 -0.61 22.76
CA SER A 550 -15.56 -1.77 23.14
C SER A 550 -14.83 -2.74 24.06
N THR A 551 -13.50 -2.74 24.06
CA THR A 551 -12.66 -3.61 24.89
C THR A 551 -12.24 -2.98 26.21
N LEU A 552 -12.51 -1.69 26.42
CA LEU A 552 -12.09 -0.95 27.61
C LEU A 552 -12.59 -1.59 28.93
N PRO A 553 -13.86 -2.03 29.06
CA PRO A 553 -14.32 -2.67 30.30
C PRO A 553 -13.55 -3.95 30.65
N LEU A 554 -13.14 -4.72 29.63
CA LEU A 554 -12.29 -5.91 29.85
C LEU A 554 -10.87 -5.50 30.24
N ALA A 555 -10.34 -4.44 29.64
CA ALA A 555 -9.01 -3.93 29.96
C ALA A 555 -8.91 -3.43 31.41
N GLU A 556 -9.91 -2.68 31.89
CA GLU A 556 -10.00 -2.22 33.29
C GLU A 556 -10.08 -3.41 34.26
N TYR A 557 -10.97 -4.37 33.96
CA TYR A 557 -11.10 -5.57 34.79
C TYR A 557 -9.80 -6.38 34.83
N ARG A 558 -9.11 -6.51 33.69
CA ARG A 558 -7.81 -7.18 33.63
C ARG A 558 -6.78 -6.46 34.52
N THR A 559 -6.65 -5.14 34.43
CA THR A 559 -5.71 -4.38 35.27
C THR A 559 -5.98 -4.63 36.75
N GLN A 560 -7.24 -4.56 37.15
CA GLN A 560 -7.63 -4.78 38.55
C GLN A 560 -7.28 -6.20 39.04
N VAL A 561 -7.48 -7.23 38.22
CA VAL A 561 -7.18 -8.62 38.59
C VAL A 561 -5.68 -8.92 38.54
N TRP A 562 -4.97 -8.40 37.54
CA TRP A 562 -3.57 -8.74 37.29
C TRP A 562 -2.59 -7.92 38.12
N PHE A 563 -2.93 -6.67 38.43
CA PHE A 563 -2.02 -5.70 39.05
C PHE A 563 -2.58 -5.05 40.32
N GLU A 564 -3.82 -5.36 40.70
CA GLU A 564 -4.45 -4.89 41.94
C GLU A 564 -4.57 -3.35 42.06
N HIS A 565 -4.66 -2.64 40.93
CA HIS A 565 -4.89 -1.20 40.86
C HIS A 565 -5.85 -0.83 39.73
N GLU A 566 -6.29 0.44 39.69
CA GLU A 566 -7.23 0.94 38.68
C GLU A 566 -6.54 1.29 37.35
N GLY A 567 -7.35 1.60 36.33
CA GLY A 567 -6.89 2.00 35.01
C GLY A 567 -6.90 0.84 33.99
N ALA A 568 -6.50 1.14 32.77
CA ALA A 568 -6.53 0.21 31.65
C ALA A 568 -5.27 0.30 30.79
N PHE A 569 -4.88 -0.83 30.21
CA PHE A 569 -3.86 -0.89 29.17
C PHE A 569 -4.36 -1.79 28.03
N PHE A 570 -3.89 -1.54 26.81
CA PHE A 570 -4.15 -2.43 25.67
C PHE A 570 -2.90 -3.25 25.34
N PRO A 571 -3.02 -4.58 25.20
CA PRO A 571 -1.91 -5.42 24.76
C PRO A 571 -1.43 -5.08 23.36
N GLU A 572 -0.13 -5.24 23.10
CA GLU A 572 0.41 -5.20 21.72
C GLU A 572 -0.32 -6.22 20.82
N THR A 573 -0.52 -7.45 21.31
CA THR A 573 -1.30 -8.49 20.60
C THR A 573 -2.59 -8.79 21.33
N MET A 574 -3.73 -8.60 20.67
CA MET A 574 -5.02 -8.92 21.27
C MET A 574 -6.00 -9.54 20.28
N TYR A 575 -6.85 -10.42 20.78
CA TYR A 575 -8.09 -10.76 20.07
C TYR A 575 -8.99 -9.53 19.96
N PHE A 576 -9.96 -9.55 19.04
CA PHE A 576 -10.83 -8.40 18.83
C PHE A 576 -11.81 -8.11 19.98
N TRP A 577 -11.80 -8.93 21.03
CA TRP A 577 -12.50 -8.69 22.29
C TRP A 577 -11.55 -8.24 23.43
N GLY A 578 -10.29 -7.92 23.12
CA GLY A 578 -9.37 -7.24 24.05
C GLY A 578 -8.49 -8.13 24.91
N MET A 579 -8.60 -9.45 24.81
CA MET A 579 -7.76 -10.40 25.52
C MET A 579 -6.39 -10.58 24.85
N PHE A 580 -5.34 -10.87 25.62
CA PHE A 580 -4.09 -11.34 25.04
C PHE A 580 -4.33 -12.62 24.24
N VAL A 581 -3.51 -12.80 23.22
CA VAL A 581 -3.47 -14.01 22.43
C VAL A 581 -2.88 -15.15 23.28
N ASN A 582 -3.56 -16.30 23.40
CA ASN A 582 -3.11 -17.39 24.28
C ASN A 582 -1.72 -17.93 23.91
N ALA A 583 -1.40 -18.04 22.62
CA ALA A 583 -0.04 -18.39 22.17
C ALA A 583 1.05 -17.39 22.62
N ASN A 584 0.69 -16.15 22.97
CA ASN A 584 1.63 -15.19 23.56
C ASN A 584 1.55 -15.13 25.08
N TYR A 585 0.37 -15.32 25.65
CA TYR A 585 0.21 -15.50 27.10
C TYR A 585 1.04 -16.71 27.59
N GLY A 586 1.04 -17.78 26.80
CA GLY A 586 1.76 -19.02 27.00
C GLY A 586 0.84 -20.15 27.42
N TRP A 587 0.94 -21.31 26.77
CA TRP A 587 0.16 -22.51 27.11
C TRP A 587 0.73 -23.31 28.30
N ASP A 588 2.04 -23.23 28.50
CA ASP A 588 2.74 -23.76 29.67
C ASP A 588 3.44 -22.60 30.38
N ARG A 589 2.92 -22.23 31.55
CA ARG A 589 3.33 -21.02 32.29
C ARG A 589 4.01 -21.33 33.61
N GLY A 590 4.12 -22.61 33.99
CA GLY A 590 4.59 -22.99 35.33
C GLY A 590 3.90 -22.19 36.44
N ASP A 591 4.71 -21.62 37.34
CA ASP A 591 4.24 -20.81 38.48
C ASP A 591 4.25 -19.28 38.20
N LEU A 592 4.23 -18.87 36.93
CA LEU A 592 4.21 -17.44 36.59
C LEU A 592 2.93 -16.76 37.15
N PRO A 593 3.04 -15.53 37.71
CA PRO A 593 1.88 -14.75 38.13
C PRO A 593 0.86 -14.59 37.01
N VAL A 594 -0.43 -14.47 37.34
CA VAL A 594 -1.52 -14.36 36.34
C VAL A 594 -1.29 -13.24 35.32
N GLY A 595 -0.68 -12.12 35.72
CA GLY A 595 -0.38 -10.99 34.85
C GLY A 595 0.92 -11.09 34.04
N GLU A 596 1.73 -12.14 34.20
CA GLU A 596 3.00 -12.30 33.49
C GLU A 596 2.87 -13.30 32.32
N LEU A 597 3.33 -12.88 31.15
CA LEU A 597 3.33 -13.68 29.92
C LEU A 597 4.63 -14.45 29.74
N THR A 598 4.56 -15.58 29.05
CA THR A 598 5.77 -16.31 28.57
C THR A 598 6.44 -15.61 27.38
N ASN A 599 5.67 -14.92 26.55
CA ASN A 599 6.20 -14.17 25.41
C ASN A 599 6.96 -12.91 25.89
N ARG A 600 8.28 -12.91 25.73
CA ARG A 600 9.16 -11.81 26.13
C ARG A 600 9.09 -10.56 25.24
N PHE A 601 8.55 -10.65 24.04
CA PHE A 601 8.45 -9.53 23.10
C PHE A 601 7.38 -8.52 23.52
N ILE A 602 6.30 -8.94 24.19
CA ILE A 602 5.12 -8.09 24.40
C ILE A 602 4.64 -8.00 25.85
N ARG A 603 5.25 -8.77 26.77
CA ARG A 603 4.75 -8.94 28.15
C ARG A 603 4.63 -7.68 29.00
N ARG A 604 5.34 -6.59 28.67
CA ARG A 604 5.37 -5.32 29.42
C ARG A 604 5.27 -4.11 28.48
N GLU A 605 4.71 -4.30 27.28
CA GLU A 605 4.52 -3.25 26.28
C GLU A 605 3.20 -2.59 26.61
N TYR A 606 3.24 -1.30 26.93
CA TYR A 606 2.04 -0.50 27.19
C TYR A 606 1.97 0.77 26.33
N THR A 607 2.93 0.99 25.42
CA THR A 607 3.00 2.20 24.58
C THR A 607 1.79 2.29 23.65
N ALA A 608 1.15 1.16 23.30
CA ALA A 608 -0.02 1.11 22.43
C ALA A 608 -1.12 2.12 22.79
N SER A 609 -1.44 2.25 24.08
CA SER A 609 -2.46 3.17 24.59
C SER A 609 -2.12 4.64 24.31
N LEU A 610 -0.84 5.02 24.39
CA LEU A 610 -0.38 6.39 24.12
C LEU A 610 -0.46 6.74 22.64
N GLU A 611 -0.10 5.79 21.76
CA GLU A 611 -0.22 5.98 20.31
C GLU A 611 -1.68 6.06 19.85
N LEU A 612 -2.58 5.29 20.47
CA LEU A 612 -4.01 5.36 20.19
C LEU A 612 -4.56 6.75 20.56
N MET A 613 -4.26 7.24 21.77
CA MET A 613 -4.63 8.60 22.17
C MET A 613 -4.05 9.67 21.25
N ALA A 614 -2.81 9.49 20.77
CA ALA A 614 -2.22 10.41 19.79
C ALA A 614 -2.97 10.42 18.45
N MET A 615 -3.44 9.26 17.98
CA MET A 615 -4.23 9.19 16.76
C MET A 615 -5.63 9.77 16.94
N MET A 616 -6.30 9.50 18.08
CA MET A 616 -7.60 10.09 18.41
C MET A 616 -7.50 11.61 18.57
N TRP A 617 -6.42 12.11 19.15
CA TRP A 617 -6.14 13.54 19.23
C TRP A 617 -5.97 14.15 17.84
N ASP A 618 -5.15 13.55 16.97
CA ASP A 618 -5.00 14.02 15.59
C ASP A 618 -6.35 13.99 14.84
N TYR A 619 -7.17 12.95 15.04
CA TYR A 619 -8.53 12.90 14.47
C TYR A 619 -9.38 14.09 14.94
N TYR A 620 -9.40 14.37 16.24
CA TYR A 620 -10.10 15.53 16.80
C TYR A 620 -9.57 16.84 16.21
N GLU A 621 -8.24 17.04 16.18
CA GLU A 621 -7.64 18.25 15.62
C GLU A 621 -8.03 18.44 14.15
N TYR A 622 -7.98 17.40 13.31
CA TYR A 622 -8.31 17.50 11.89
C TYR A 622 -9.81 17.76 11.66
N THR A 623 -10.68 17.08 12.40
CA THR A 623 -12.13 17.14 12.19
C THR A 623 -12.81 18.31 12.91
N GLY A 624 -12.22 18.80 14.00
CA GLY A 624 -12.84 19.75 14.91
C GLY A 624 -14.03 19.16 15.69
N ASP A 625 -14.16 17.83 15.73
CA ASP A 625 -15.31 17.14 16.32
C ASP A 625 -15.25 17.19 17.85
N ALA A 626 -15.85 18.24 18.42
CA ALA A 626 -15.93 18.43 19.86
C ALA A 626 -16.73 17.32 20.56
N GLN A 627 -17.66 16.66 19.86
CA GLN A 627 -18.41 15.55 20.43
C GLN A 627 -17.51 14.31 20.51
N PHE A 628 -16.71 14.02 19.48
CA PHE A 628 -15.70 12.97 19.53
C PHE A 628 -14.73 13.17 20.71
N LEU A 629 -14.27 14.41 20.94
CA LEU A 629 -13.42 14.72 22.09
C LEU A 629 -14.09 14.33 23.42
N GLN A 630 -15.35 14.72 23.63
CA GLN A 630 -16.06 14.55 24.90
C GLN A 630 -16.56 13.12 25.13
N ASP A 631 -17.07 12.47 24.08
CA ASP A 631 -17.73 11.17 24.18
C ASP A 631 -16.74 10.00 24.05
N HIS A 632 -15.56 10.24 23.44
CA HIS A 632 -14.61 9.17 23.09
C HIS A 632 -13.20 9.41 23.64
N LEU A 633 -12.54 10.50 23.26
CA LEU A 633 -11.13 10.72 23.61
C LEU A 633 -10.92 10.97 25.11
N LEU A 634 -11.67 11.90 25.73
CA LEU A 634 -11.51 12.19 27.15
C LEU A 634 -11.87 10.97 28.03
N PRO A 635 -13.01 10.28 27.82
CA PRO A 635 -13.35 9.07 28.58
C PRO A 635 -12.34 7.94 28.41
N MET A 636 -11.74 7.79 27.22
CA MET A 636 -10.68 6.80 27.01
C MET A 636 -9.37 7.23 27.70
N SER A 637 -9.05 8.52 27.73
CA SER A 637 -7.79 9.01 28.30
C SER A 637 -7.66 8.77 29.80
N GLU A 638 -8.77 8.83 30.53
CA GLU A 638 -8.80 8.72 31.99
C GLU A 638 -8.27 7.36 32.47
N PRO A 639 -8.90 6.21 32.16
CA PRO A 639 -8.39 4.91 32.61
C PRO A 639 -7.02 4.58 32.01
N LEU A 640 -6.72 5.02 30.79
CA LEU A 640 -5.41 4.78 30.17
C LEU A 640 -4.27 5.51 30.88
N LEU A 641 -4.49 6.75 31.33
CA LEU A 641 -3.49 7.51 32.09
C LEU A 641 -3.44 7.09 33.56
N THR A 642 -4.57 6.70 34.15
CA THR A 642 -4.61 6.13 35.50
C THR A 642 -3.74 4.88 35.62
N PHE A 643 -3.68 4.04 34.58
CA PHE A 643 -2.75 2.91 34.53
C PHE A 643 -1.30 3.37 34.76
N TRP A 644 -0.82 4.37 34.01
CA TRP A 644 0.55 4.87 34.16
C TRP A 644 0.83 5.47 35.54
N ASP A 645 -0.15 6.16 36.12
CA ASP A 645 -0.02 6.82 37.42
C ASP A 645 0.06 5.83 38.60
N GLN A 646 -0.70 4.73 38.52
CA GLN A 646 -0.81 3.74 39.59
C GLN A 646 0.10 2.52 39.40
N HIS A 647 0.46 2.16 38.17
CA HIS A 647 1.23 0.95 37.88
C HIS A 647 2.70 1.05 38.31
N TYR A 648 3.27 2.25 38.24
CA TYR A 648 4.69 2.49 38.54
C TYR A 648 4.90 3.21 39.86
N GLN A 649 5.94 2.80 40.58
CA GLN A 649 6.38 3.47 41.81
C GLN A 649 6.98 4.84 41.50
N ARG A 650 7.06 5.71 42.52
CA ARG A 650 7.76 7.00 42.45
C ARG A 650 9.04 6.97 43.30
N ASN A 651 10.07 7.70 42.87
CA ASN A 651 11.29 7.91 43.66
C ASN A 651 11.08 8.99 44.74
N ASP A 652 12.12 9.27 45.53
CA ASP A 652 12.09 10.27 46.60
C ASP A 652 11.85 11.69 46.08
N GLU A 653 12.18 11.96 44.81
CA GLU A 653 11.89 13.20 44.09
C GLU A 653 10.46 13.27 43.51
N GLY A 654 9.64 12.23 43.70
CA GLY A 654 8.26 12.15 43.20
C GLY A 654 8.13 11.76 41.72
N GLN A 655 9.22 11.40 41.05
CA GLN A 655 9.22 10.95 39.65
C GLN A 655 8.90 9.45 39.53
N LEU A 656 8.16 9.06 38.50
CA LEU A 656 7.90 7.68 38.15
C LEU A 656 9.21 6.92 37.86
N ILE A 657 9.28 5.71 38.39
CA ILE A 657 10.25 4.70 38.05
C ILE A 657 9.55 3.71 37.12
N ILE A 658 9.65 3.93 35.81
CA ILE A 658 9.02 3.08 34.80
C ILE A 658 9.88 1.81 34.65
N TYR A 659 9.72 0.88 35.60
CA TYR A 659 10.39 -0.41 35.65
C TYR A 659 9.61 -1.40 36.54
N PRO A 660 9.48 -2.69 36.15
CA PRO A 660 9.97 -3.27 34.91
C PRO A 660 9.11 -2.84 33.71
N ALA A 661 9.77 -2.52 32.59
CA ALA A 661 9.11 -2.09 31.36
C ALA A 661 9.86 -2.62 30.13
N GLN A 662 9.33 -2.34 28.95
CA GLN A 662 10.04 -2.54 27.69
C GLN A 662 9.84 -1.38 26.73
N ALA A 663 10.80 -1.19 25.84
CA ALA A 663 10.66 -0.26 24.73
C ALA A 663 10.36 -1.07 23.46
N LEU A 664 9.07 -1.16 23.13
CA LEU A 664 8.56 -2.02 22.05
C LEU A 664 8.96 -3.48 22.26
N GLU A 665 9.04 -4.27 21.20
CA GLU A 665 9.55 -5.65 21.29
C GLU A 665 11.09 -5.71 21.28
N THR A 666 11.74 -4.55 21.09
CA THR A 666 13.17 -4.42 20.93
C THR A 666 13.91 -4.41 22.27
N LEU A 667 13.58 -3.51 23.20
CA LEU A 667 14.25 -3.45 24.51
C LEU A 667 13.37 -4.13 25.56
N GLN A 668 13.40 -5.47 25.59
CA GLN A 668 12.49 -6.34 26.37
C GLN A 668 12.67 -6.30 27.90
N ASP A 669 13.67 -5.55 28.36
CA ASP A 669 13.94 -5.28 29.78
C ASP A 669 14.63 -3.92 29.90
N ALA A 670 13.82 -2.90 30.19
CA ALA A 670 14.22 -1.51 30.18
C ALA A 670 13.66 -0.76 31.39
N LYS A 671 14.43 0.20 31.87
CA LYS A 671 13.99 1.22 32.82
C LYS A 671 13.85 2.54 32.07
N ASN A 672 12.73 3.22 32.29
CA ASN A 672 12.42 4.53 31.71
C ASN A 672 12.57 4.53 30.17
N PRO A 673 11.75 3.73 29.45
CA PRO A 673 11.75 3.69 27.99
C PRO A 673 11.45 5.04 27.35
N ALA A 674 12.14 5.37 26.26
CA ALA A 674 11.91 6.63 25.56
C ALA A 674 10.54 6.70 24.88
N THR A 675 9.99 5.55 24.48
CA THR A 675 8.64 5.44 23.89
C THR A 675 7.58 5.94 24.84
N ASP A 676 7.63 5.50 26.09
CA ASP A 676 6.62 5.82 27.11
C ASP A 676 6.76 7.26 27.60
N ILE A 677 8.00 7.71 27.85
CA ILE A 677 8.26 9.08 28.31
C ILE A 677 7.90 10.10 27.22
N ALA A 678 8.25 9.84 25.96
CA ALA A 678 7.87 10.70 24.85
C ALA A 678 6.34 10.71 24.66
N GLY A 679 5.69 9.54 24.76
CA GLY A 679 4.25 9.42 24.61
C GLY A 679 3.46 10.11 25.72
N LEU A 680 3.79 9.86 26.98
CA LEU A 680 3.15 10.51 28.13
C LEU A 680 3.37 12.03 28.09
N GLY A 681 4.60 12.47 27.83
CA GLY A 681 4.92 13.89 27.73
C GLY A 681 4.12 14.59 26.62
N TRP A 682 3.93 13.92 25.48
CA TRP A 682 3.15 14.45 24.37
C TRP A 682 1.65 14.48 24.68
N VAL A 683 1.07 13.36 25.13
CA VAL A 683 -0.38 13.25 25.40
C VAL A 683 -0.80 14.20 26.52
N LEU A 684 -0.08 14.22 27.64
CA LEU A 684 -0.39 15.12 28.76
C LEU A 684 -0.22 16.58 28.38
N GLY A 685 0.76 16.89 27.51
CA GLY A 685 0.91 18.22 26.92
C GLY A 685 -0.35 18.64 26.18
N LYS A 686 -0.81 17.82 25.24
CA LYS A 686 -2.01 18.09 24.44
C LYS A 686 -3.27 18.24 25.29
N LEU A 687 -3.49 17.36 26.26
CA LEU A 687 -4.65 17.44 27.14
C LEU A 687 -4.64 18.73 27.99
N LEU A 688 -3.47 19.14 28.48
CA LEU A 688 -3.32 20.39 29.25
C LEU A 688 -3.47 21.65 28.39
N ASP A 689 -3.25 21.57 27.08
CA ASP A 689 -3.43 22.66 26.12
C ASP A 689 -4.92 22.88 25.73
N LEU A 690 -5.83 21.96 26.07
CA LEU A 690 -7.26 22.13 25.81
C LEU A 690 -7.82 23.38 26.51
N PRO A 691 -8.77 24.12 25.93
CA PRO A 691 -9.46 25.19 26.65
C PRO A 691 -10.07 24.70 27.98
N GLU A 692 -9.90 25.45 29.08
CA GLU A 692 -10.39 25.07 30.42
C GLU A 692 -11.89 24.69 30.42
N ARG A 693 -12.70 25.35 29.59
CA ARG A 693 -14.14 25.07 29.44
C ARG A 693 -14.48 23.65 28.94
N LEU A 694 -13.51 22.91 28.41
CA LEU A 694 -13.69 21.55 27.86
C LEU A 694 -13.22 20.45 28.81
N THR A 695 -12.72 20.83 30.00
CA THR A 695 -12.04 19.94 30.95
C THR A 695 -12.51 20.24 32.36
N SER A 696 -12.43 19.28 33.28
CA SER A 696 -12.63 19.56 34.70
C SER A 696 -11.34 20.02 35.39
N GLU A 697 -11.48 20.68 36.54
CA GLU A 697 -10.35 21.03 37.40
C GLU A 697 -9.60 19.76 37.87
N SER A 698 -10.34 18.71 38.24
CA SER A 698 -9.76 17.43 38.67
C SER A 698 -8.95 16.73 37.58
N GLN A 699 -9.42 16.76 36.32
CA GLN A 699 -8.68 16.22 35.18
C GLN A 699 -7.36 16.96 34.99
N ARG A 700 -7.39 18.29 35.02
CA ARG A 700 -6.20 19.13 34.86
C ARG A 700 -5.20 18.95 35.99
N GLU A 701 -5.68 18.85 37.22
CA GLU A 701 -4.85 18.55 38.39
C GLU A 701 -4.14 17.20 38.21
N PHE A 702 -4.89 16.14 37.89
CA PHE A 702 -4.35 14.81 37.62
C PHE A 702 -3.30 14.83 36.50
N TRP A 703 -3.60 15.43 35.34
CA TRP A 703 -2.65 15.49 34.23
C TRP A 703 -1.39 16.29 34.58
N THR A 704 -1.53 17.36 35.36
CA THR A 704 -0.40 18.17 35.83
C THR A 704 0.49 17.37 36.77
N GLN A 705 -0.09 16.66 37.74
CA GLN A 705 0.64 15.81 38.68
C GLN A 705 1.39 14.69 37.95
N LEU A 706 0.71 13.97 37.05
CA LEU A 706 1.33 12.90 36.27
C LEU A 706 2.45 13.43 35.37
N ARG A 707 2.27 14.60 34.75
CA ARG A 707 3.30 15.23 33.92
C ARG A 707 4.53 15.65 34.72
N GLN A 708 4.34 16.16 35.95
CA GLN A 708 5.44 16.51 36.84
C GLN A 708 6.20 15.27 37.34
N ALA A 709 5.51 14.14 37.47
CA ALA A 709 6.11 12.87 37.85
C ALA A 709 6.91 12.22 36.70
N LEU A 710 6.89 12.71 35.47
CA LEU A 710 7.65 12.07 34.39
C LEU A 710 9.17 12.20 34.60
N PRO A 711 9.93 11.09 34.47
CA PRO A 711 11.38 11.18 34.37
C PRO A 711 11.80 11.89 33.06
N PRO A 712 13.02 12.46 33.00
CA PRO A 712 13.50 13.10 31.78
C PRO A 712 13.62 12.10 30.63
N LEU A 713 13.41 12.57 29.40
CA LEU A 713 13.65 11.76 28.20
C LEU A 713 15.11 11.30 28.18
N PRO A 714 15.40 10.00 27.99
CA PRO A 714 16.76 9.49 28.08
C PRO A 714 17.60 9.98 26.88
N MET A 715 18.72 10.63 27.19
CA MET A 715 19.62 11.25 26.21
C MET A 715 21.10 10.96 26.53
N THR A 716 21.98 11.16 25.55
CA THR A 716 23.43 11.23 25.77
C THR A 716 23.84 12.48 26.56
N GLY A 717 24.97 12.44 27.27
CA GLY A 717 25.35 13.44 28.29
C GLY A 717 26.11 14.69 27.80
N ASP A 718 26.71 14.68 26.61
CA ASP A 718 27.56 15.79 26.16
C ASP A 718 26.76 16.87 25.39
N GLU A 719 26.81 18.12 25.85
CA GLU A 719 26.19 19.27 25.17
C GLU A 719 26.77 19.45 23.77
N GLY A 720 25.92 19.39 22.74
CA GLY A 720 26.28 19.44 21.31
C GLY A 720 26.19 18.09 20.58
N GLU A 721 26.35 16.97 21.29
CA GLU A 721 26.25 15.60 20.75
C GLU A 721 25.00 14.85 21.27
N GLN A 722 24.04 15.62 21.79
CA GLN A 722 22.80 15.08 22.34
C GLN A 722 21.99 14.33 21.29
N ARG A 723 21.61 13.10 21.62
CA ARG A 723 20.65 12.25 20.90
C ARG A 723 19.81 11.46 21.90
N VAL A 724 18.65 11.02 21.46
CA VAL A 724 17.75 10.19 22.26
C VAL A 724 18.31 8.76 22.35
N LEU A 725 18.18 8.14 23.53
CA LEU A 725 18.45 6.73 23.76
C LEU A 725 17.12 5.96 23.79
N GLY A 726 17.13 4.65 23.52
CA GLY A 726 15.89 3.86 23.55
C GLY A 726 15.27 3.73 24.95
N ALA A 727 16.09 3.86 26.00
CA ALA A 727 15.71 3.85 27.41
C ALA A 727 16.82 4.49 28.26
N GLU A 728 16.54 4.87 29.51
CA GLU A 728 17.59 5.29 30.46
C GLU A 728 18.58 4.14 30.71
N GLN A 729 18.05 2.94 30.94
CA GLN A 729 18.85 1.73 31.13
C GLN A 729 18.17 0.56 30.41
N SER A 730 18.98 -0.31 29.81
CA SER A 730 18.52 -1.60 29.27
C SER A 730 19.35 -2.71 29.88
N PHE A 731 18.67 -3.72 30.42
CA PHE A 731 19.29 -4.84 31.15
C PHE A 731 19.44 -6.10 30.29
N ALA A 732 18.99 -6.04 29.03
CA ALA A 732 19.06 -7.12 28.06
C ALA A 732 19.55 -6.61 26.70
N GLY A 733 19.92 -7.54 25.82
CA GLY A 733 20.15 -7.23 24.41
C GLY A 733 18.85 -6.88 23.68
N ARG A 734 18.98 -6.42 22.44
CA ARG A 734 17.84 -6.15 21.56
C ARG A 734 17.16 -7.45 21.14
N GLY A 735 15.85 -7.56 21.36
CA GLY A 735 15.02 -8.71 20.98
C GLY A 735 14.45 -8.63 19.56
N ASN A 736 14.30 -7.43 19.02
CA ASN A 736 13.74 -7.17 17.70
C ASN A 736 14.44 -5.94 17.03
N SER A 737 13.83 -5.38 15.97
CA SER A 737 14.46 -4.47 15.01
C SER A 737 13.74 -3.12 14.87
N GLU A 738 12.90 -2.75 15.81
CA GLU A 738 12.36 -1.40 15.94
C GLU A 738 13.42 -0.41 16.47
N ASN A 739 13.22 0.89 16.30
CA ASN A 739 14.08 1.93 16.88
C ASN A 739 13.28 2.73 17.92
N PRO A 740 13.22 2.29 19.20
CA PRO A 740 12.44 2.96 20.24
C PRO A 740 12.79 4.45 20.41
N GLU A 741 14.06 4.81 20.22
CA GLU A 741 14.54 6.19 20.31
C GLU A 741 13.89 7.13 19.26
N LEU A 742 13.39 6.57 18.15
CA LEU A 742 12.75 7.35 17.08
C LEU A 742 11.25 7.53 17.27
N TYR A 743 10.64 6.97 18.33
CA TYR A 743 9.25 7.30 18.69
C TYR A 743 9.09 8.75 19.15
N ALA A 744 10.19 9.38 19.60
CA ALA A 744 10.27 10.82 19.83
C ALA A 744 10.22 11.64 18.53
N VAL A 745 10.41 11.04 17.35
CA VAL A 745 10.22 11.69 16.04
C VAL A 745 8.83 11.37 15.49
N PHE A 746 8.47 10.09 15.42
CA PHE A 746 7.13 9.65 15.05
C PHE A 746 6.78 8.39 15.85
N PRO A 747 5.62 8.35 16.54
CA PRO A 747 4.46 9.25 16.35
C PRO A 747 4.39 10.48 17.24
N PHE A 748 5.21 10.60 18.28
CA PHE A 748 5.06 11.66 19.30
C PHE A 748 5.69 12.99 18.93
N ARG A 749 6.37 13.09 17.77
CA ARG A 749 6.77 14.37 17.16
C ARG A 749 7.53 15.31 18.10
N ARG A 750 8.23 14.84 19.13
CA ARG A 750 9.01 15.72 20.02
C ARG A 750 10.09 16.48 19.24
N PHE A 751 10.67 15.83 18.23
CA PHE A 751 11.64 16.38 17.29
C PHE A 751 11.11 16.28 15.85
N GLY A 752 11.34 17.31 15.05
CA GLY A 752 10.89 17.35 13.66
C GLY A 752 11.06 18.75 13.05
N VAL A 753 10.80 18.86 11.74
CA VAL A 753 10.83 20.15 11.02
C VAL A 753 9.94 21.17 11.74
N GLY A 754 10.45 22.40 11.88
CA GLY A 754 9.74 23.48 12.56
C GLY A 754 9.80 23.46 14.09
N LYS A 755 10.48 22.47 14.70
CA LYS A 755 10.65 22.37 16.16
C LYS A 755 12.06 22.77 16.60
N PRO A 756 12.22 23.30 17.83
CA PRO A 756 13.55 23.44 18.43
C PRO A 756 14.24 22.08 18.51
N ASP A 757 15.57 22.11 18.54
CA ASP A 757 16.41 20.92 18.73
C ASP A 757 16.23 19.83 17.64
N LEU A 758 15.80 20.20 16.43
CA LEU A 758 15.71 19.29 15.26
C LEU A 758 16.97 18.46 15.06
N ASP A 759 18.14 19.04 15.31
CA ASP A 759 19.42 18.33 15.16
C ASP A 759 19.60 17.17 16.14
N ILE A 760 18.95 17.19 17.32
CA ILE A 760 18.89 16.02 18.22
C ILE A 760 18.17 14.88 17.49
N GLY A 761 17.00 15.13 16.90
CA GLY A 761 16.26 14.12 16.13
C GLY A 761 17.05 13.58 14.95
N ARG A 762 17.74 14.44 14.20
CA ARG A 762 18.62 14.05 13.08
C ARG A 762 19.79 13.19 13.54
N ARG A 763 20.46 13.55 14.63
CA ARG A 763 21.53 12.73 15.23
C ARG A 763 21.01 11.40 15.73
N THR A 764 19.85 11.36 16.38
CA THR A 764 19.19 10.10 16.79
C THR A 764 18.98 9.19 15.56
N PHE A 765 18.41 9.72 14.48
CA PHE A 765 18.18 8.96 13.25
C PHE A 765 19.47 8.44 12.61
N GLN A 766 20.54 9.23 12.58
CA GLN A 766 21.84 8.80 12.04
C GLN A 766 22.44 7.63 12.85
N HIS A 767 22.22 7.61 14.16
CA HIS A 767 22.74 6.59 15.09
C HIS A 767 21.84 5.38 15.28
N ARG A 768 20.64 5.36 14.69
CA ARG A 768 19.70 4.25 14.81
C ARG A 768 20.34 2.92 14.40
N VAL A 769 20.02 1.87 15.14
CA VAL A 769 20.66 0.56 14.97
C VAL A 769 20.01 -0.22 13.83
N ALA A 770 18.69 -0.33 13.83
CA ALA A 770 17.98 -1.01 12.76
C ALA A 770 17.69 -0.04 11.63
N ARG A 771 18.03 -0.40 10.40
CA ARG A 771 17.80 0.45 9.21
C ARG A 771 16.98 -0.33 8.20
N GLY A 772 15.86 0.25 7.75
CA GLY A 772 14.92 -0.47 6.90
C GLY A 772 13.75 0.37 6.39
N ASN A 773 13.13 -0.12 5.34
CA ASN A 773 11.95 0.49 4.69
C ASN A 773 11.00 -0.60 4.17
N THR A 774 10.84 -1.69 4.93
CA THR A 774 10.10 -2.88 4.52
C THR A 774 9.21 -3.33 5.66
N GLY A 775 8.03 -3.86 5.32
CA GLY A 775 6.92 -4.06 6.25
C GLY A 775 6.69 -2.82 7.13
N TRP A 776 6.63 -3.09 8.44
CA TRP A 776 6.36 -2.12 9.50
C TRP A 776 7.51 -1.14 9.81
N SER A 777 8.74 -1.34 9.30
CA SER A 777 9.85 -0.41 9.53
C SER A 777 9.53 1.00 8.98
N GLN A 778 9.91 2.07 9.70
CA GLN A 778 9.36 3.43 9.51
C GLN A 778 10.41 4.49 9.15
N ASP A 779 11.62 4.11 8.72
CA ASP A 779 12.72 5.06 8.51
C ASP A 779 12.39 6.15 7.49
N ASP A 780 11.61 5.85 6.45
CA ASP A 780 11.16 6.82 5.44
C ASP A 780 10.22 7.88 6.04
N THR A 781 9.27 7.46 6.86
CA THR A 781 8.38 8.38 7.59
C THR A 781 9.20 9.27 8.54
N GLN A 782 10.14 8.69 9.28
CA GLN A 782 10.97 9.42 10.24
C GLN A 782 11.95 10.38 9.54
N ALA A 783 12.56 9.97 8.42
CA ALA A 783 13.38 10.84 7.58
C ALA A 783 12.59 12.04 7.06
N ALA A 784 11.33 11.81 6.64
CA ALA A 784 10.44 12.88 6.21
C ALA A 784 10.16 13.89 7.34
N TYR A 785 9.81 13.44 8.55
CA TYR A 785 9.62 14.31 9.72
C TYR A 785 10.86 15.13 10.08
N LEU A 786 12.07 14.65 9.76
CA LEU A 786 13.34 15.31 10.05
C LEU A 786 13.86 16.21 8.91
N GLY A 787 13.13 16.30 7.80
CA GLY A 787 13.55 17.09 6.63
C GLY A 787 14.77 16.50 5.91
N LEU A 788 14.98 15.19 6.00
CA LEU A 788 16.10 14.48 5.36
C LEU A 788 15.68 14.04 3.95
N THR A 789 15.50 15.01 3.04
CA THR A 789 14.91 14.81 1.69
C THR A 789 15.51 13.63 0.92
N ASP A 790 16.82 13.61 0.71
CA ASP A 790 17.47 12.56 -0.10
C ASP A 790 17.26 11.15 0.46
N GLU A 791 17.32 11.02 1.78
CA GLU A 791 17.10 9.74 2.47
C GLU A 791 15.63 9.32 2.43
N ALA A 792 14.71 10.27 2.63
CA ALA A 792 13.27 10.03 2.51
C ALA A 792 12.90 9.55 1.10
N VAL A 793 13.41 10.21 0.05
CA VAL A 793 13.22 9.81 -1.36
C VAL A 793 13.76 8.40 -1.60
N ARG A 794 15.02 8.15 -1.21
CA ARG A 794 15.69 6.86 -1.42
C ARG A 794 14.90 5.71 -0.78
N LEU A 795 14.45 5.89 0.47
CA LEU A 795 13.69 4.87 1.20
C LEU A 795 12.26 4.72 0.65
N LEU A 796 11.56 5.81 0.32
CA LEU A 796 10.20 5.78 -0.23
C LEU A 796 10.16 5.08 -1.60
N VAL A 797 11.06 5.45 -2.52
CA VAL A 797 11.16 4.82 -3.84
C VAL A 797 11.54 3.35 -3.70
N GLY A 798 12.50 3.05 -2.83
CA GLY A 798 12.92 1.68 -2.54
C GLY A 798 11.78 0.82 -2.01
N ARG A 799 10.85 1.40 -1.26
CA ARG A 799 9.63 0.75 -0.75
C ARG A 799 8.64 0.51 -1.89
N ALA A 800 8.30 1.56 -2.65
CA ALA A 800 7.34 1.49 -3.75
C ALA A 800 7.71 0.46 -4.84
N LYS A 801 9.02 0.18 -5.02
CA LYS A 801 9.52 -0.84 -5.97
C LYS A 801 9.36 -2.29 -5.47
N ARG A 802 9.07 -2.54 -4.19
CA ARG A 802 9.04 -3.88 -3.57
C ARG A 802 7.62 -4.44 -3.42
N LYS A 803 6.90 -4.58 -4.53
CA LYS A 803 5.64 -5.36 -4.54
C LYS A 803 5.92 -6.86 -4.44
N HIS A 804 4.89 -7.65 -4.13
CA HIS A 804 4.98 -9.10 -4.16
C HIS A 804 5.25 -9.60 -5.60
N PRO A 805 6.27 -10.45 -5.83
CA PRO A 805 6.60 -10.92 -7.17
C PRO A 805 5.51 -11.84 -7.76
N GLY A 806 4.92 -12.70 -6.94
CA GLY A 806 3.82 -13.60 -7.32
C GLY A 806 2.42 -12.99 -7.36
N SER A 807 2.26 -11.66 -7.21
CA SER A 807 0.96 -11.01 -7.38
C SER A 807 0.96 -10.12 -8.62
N ARG A 808 -0.11 -10.17 -9.41
CA ARG A 808 -0.27 -9.29 -10.58
C ARG A 808 -0.68 -7.87 -10.18
N PHE A 809 -1.38 -7.70 -9.06
CA PHE A 809 -1.82 -6.38 -8.61
C PHE A 809 -0.62 -5.55 -8.11
N PRO A 810 -0.40 -4.31 -8.59
CA PRO A 810 0.85 -3.59 -8.35
C PRO A 810 1.12 -3.21 -6.89
N ALA A 811 0.07 -3.08 -6.07
CA ALA A 811 0.15 -2.70 -4.66
C ALA A 811 -0.21 -3.84 -3.70
N PHE A 812 -0.11 -5.09 -4.14
CA PHE A 812 -0.07 -6.21 -3.20
C PHE A 812 1.38 -6.39 -2.74
N TRP A 813 1.67 -5.89 -1.54
CA TRP A 813 2.99 -5.89 -0.93
C TRP A 813 3.29 -7.19 -0.17
N GLY A 814 4.58 -7.47 0.05
CA GLY A 814 5.04 -8.58 0.90
C GLY A 814 5.28 -9.91 0.16
N PRO A 815 5.26 -11.07 0.86
CA PRO A 815 5.29 -11.15 2.32
C PRO A 815 6.61 -10.58 2.82
N ASN A 816 6.54 -9.53 3.63
CA ASN A 816 7.71 -8.98 4.30
C ASN A 816 7.86 -9.74 5.62
N HIS A 817 7.37 -9.15 6.71
CA HIS A 817 7.19 -9.82 7.99
C HIS A 817 5.82 -10.50 8.08
N ASP A 818 4.83 -9.99 7.32
CA ASP A 818 3.41 -10.35 7.41
C ASP A 818 2.89 -11.07 6.16
N TRP A 819 1.57 -11.33 6.12
CA TRP A 819 0.91 -11.94 4.96
C TRP A 819 0.49 -10.93 3.89
N ILE A 820 0.22 -11.41 2.67
CA ILE A 820 -0.13 -10.59 1.50
C ILE A 820 -1.65 -10.30 1.41
N PRO A 821 -2.07 -9.09 1.00
CA PRO A 821 -1.27 -7.86 0.92
C PRO A 821 -0.90 -7.31 2.31
N ASP A 822 0.39 -7.07 2.51
CA ASP A 822 0.94 -6.44 3.73
C ASP A 822 0.55 -4.95 3.76
N GLN A 823 -0.31 -4.57 4.71
CA GLN A 823 -0.80 -3.19 4.83
C GLN A 823 0.19 -2.25 5.54
N ASP A 824 1.15 -2.79 6.27
CA ASP A 824 2.16 -1.99 6.97
C ASP A 824 3.10 -1.34 5.98
N HIS A 825 3.47 -2.11 4.95
CA HIS A 825 4.29 -1.64 3.86
C HIS A 825 3.64 -0.49 3.10
N GLY A 826 2.38 -0.66 2.71
CA GLY A 826 1.62 0.38 2.01
C GLY A 826 1.29 1.58 2.89
N GLY A 827 0.93 1.37 4.15
CA GLY A 827 0.63 2.42 5.11
C GLY A 827 1.83 3.35 5.34
N ASN A 828 3.02 2.78 5.52
CA ASN A 828 4.26 3.55 5.63
C ASN A 828 4.61 4.30 4.34
N LEU A 829 4.41 3.69 3.16
CA LEU A 829 4.58 4.37 1.86
C LEU A 829 3.72 5.64 1.80
N MET A 830 2.44 5.50 2.13
CA MET A 830 1.50 6.62 2.11
C MET A 830 1.89 7.71 3.10
N LYS A 831 2.22 7.31 4.34
CA LYS A 831 2.58 8.25 5.40
C LYS A 831 3.86 9.00 5.07
N ALA A 832 4.91 8.33 4.59
CA ALA A 832 6.16 8.97 4.21
C ALA A 832 5.96 10.01 3.10
N LEU A 833 5.26 9.65 2.01
CA LEU A 833 4.98 10.59 0.91
C LEU A 833 4.20 11.82 1.40
N GLN A 834 3.17 11.61 2.23
CA GLN A 834 2.42 12.72 2.81
C GLN A 834 3.28 13.61 3.70
N ARG A 835 4.18 13.04 4.51
CA ARG A 835 5.02 13.84 5.42
C ARG A 835 6.21 14.49 4.74
N MET A 836 6.63 14.02 3.58
CA MET A 836 7.55 14.77 2.71
C MET A 836 6.89 16.02 2.16
N LEU A 837 5.59 15.93 1.85
CA LEU A 837 4.80 16.99 1.24
C LEU A 837 4.19 17.96 2.25
N LEU A 838 3.70 17.48 3.40
CA LEU A 838 2.94 18.27 4.36
C LEU A 838 3.10 17.75 5.79
N GLN A 839 3.52 18.65 6.69
CA GLN A 839 3.56 18.43 8.14
C GLN A 839 2.78 19.54 8.83
N ALA A 840 2.14 19.22 9.96
CA ALA A 840 1.40 20.20 10.73
C ALA A 840 1.54 19.90 12.23
N GLU A 841 1.62 20.95 13.04
CA GLU A 841 1.65 20.88 14.50
C GLU A 841 1.00 22.14 15.09
N GLY A 842 -0.07 21.95 15.87
CA GLY A 842 -0.90 23.08 16.31
C GLY A 842 -1.42 23.86 15.11
N ASP A 843 -1.29 25.18 15.16
CA ASP A 843 -1.72 26.04 14.05
C ASP A 843 -0.78 25.97 12.83
N GLN A 844 0.49 25.65 13.02
CA GLN A 844 1.53 25.74 11.99
C GLN A 844 1.45 24.57 10.99
N ILE A 845 1.62 24.90 9.70
CA ILE A 845 1.61 23.94 8.61
C ILE A 845 2.85 24.16 7.73
N TRP A 846 3.71 23.15 7.63
CA TRP A 846 4.88 23.15 6.76
C TRP A 846 4.59 22.39 5.48
N LEU A 847 4.70 23.08 4.35
CA LEU A 847 4.57 22.53 3.01
C LEU A 847 5.96 22.26 2.42
N PHE A 848 6.13 21.09 1.80
CA PHE A 848 7.39 20.56 1.27
C PHE A 848 8.55 20.40 2.27
N PRO A 849 8.31 19.96 3.53
CA PRO A 849 9.37 19.88 4.54
C PRO A 849 10.50 18.89 4.22
N ALA A 850 10.28 17.92 3.34
CA ALA A 850 11.30 16.98 2.85
C ALA A 850 11.09 16.62 1.37
N TRP A 851 10.77 17.61 0.54
CA TRP A 851 10.40 17.40 -0.87
C TRP A 851 11.59 17.62 -1.82
N PRO A 852 11.86 16.71 -2.78
CA PRO A 852 12.87 16.93 -3.79
C PRO A 852 12.39 17.96 -4.83
N ALA A 853 13.24 18.94 -5.16
CA ALA A 853 12.84 20.10 -5.99
C ALA A 853 12.55 19.75 -7.46
N ASP A 854 13.00 18.59 -7.93
CA ASP A 854 12.77 18.09 -9.28
C ASP A 854 11.50 17.24 -9.43
N TRP A 855 10.81 16.92 -8.32
CA TRP A 855 9.52 16.25 -8.35
C TRP A 855 8.38 17.23 -8.53
N ASN A 856 7.67 17.11 -9.64
CA ASN A 856 6.43 17.84 -9.86
C ASN A 856 5.29 17.15 -9.10
N VAL A 857 4.39 17.95 -8.53
CA VAL A 857 3.23 17.44 -7.81
C VAL A 857 2.01 18.32 -7.98
N SER A 858 0.87 17.69 -8.29
CA SER A 858 -0.46 18.25 -8.04
C SER A 858 -1.07 17.51 -6.86
N PHE A 859 -1.52 18.24 -5.85
CA PHE A 859 -2.04 17.61 -4.64
C PHE A 859 -3.22 18.35 -4.04
N LYS A 860 -3.99 17.60 -3.25
CA LYS A 860 -4.95 18.08 -2.27
C LYS A 860 -4.84 17.20 -1.04
N LEU A 861 -4.55 17.79 0.12
CA LEU A 861 -4.44 17.10 1.41
C LEU A 861 -5.14 17.90 2.52
N HIS A 862 -5.39 17.24 3.64
CA HIS A 862 -5.98 17.80 4.85
C HIS A 862 -4.91 18.06 5.93
N ALA A 863 -5.19 19.05 6.77
CA ALA A 863 -4.39 19.47 7.91
C ALA A 863 -5.34 19.78 9.10
N PRO A 864 -4.82 19.91 10.34
CA PRO A 864 -5.58 20.28 11.53
C PRO A 864 -6.52 21.48 11.34
N HIS A 865 -7.55 21.55 12.17
CA HIS A 865 -8.64 22.53 12.19
C HIS A 865 -9.35 22.66 10.84
N GLN A 866 -9.83 21.52 10.32
CA GLN A 866 -10.67 21.40 9.12
C GLN A 866 -10.05 22.10 7.90
N THR A 867 -8.73 22.00 7.75
CA THR A 867 -8.00 22.73 6.72
C THR A 867 -7.67 21.83 5.54
N THR A 868 -7.98 22.29 4.34
CA THR A 868 -7.58 21.66 3.08
C THR A 868 -6.52 22.52 2.40
N ILE A 869 -5.44 21.87 1.95
CA ILE A 869 -4.38 22.50 1.18
C ILE A 869 -4.32 21.82 -0.19
N GLN A 870 -4.46 22.63 -1.23
CA GLN A 870 -4.40 22.21 -2.61
C GLN A 870 -3.31 22.99 -3.33
N GLY A 871 -2.43 22.32 -4.07
CA GLY A 871 -1.32 22.99 -4.72
C GLY A 871 -0.83 22.29 -5.98
N ILE A 872 -0.09 23.06 -6.78
CA ILE A 872 0.63 22.59 -7.98
C ILE A 872 2.06 23.11 -7.87
N TYR A 873 3.01 22.19 -7.70
CA TYR A 873 4.43 22.45 -7.79
C TYR A 873 4.96 21.85 -9.09
N HIS A 874 5.56 22.67 -9.94
CA HIS A 874 6.02 22.28 -11.27
C HIS A 874 7.27 23.07 -11.68
N ASP A 875 8.26 22.38 -12.22
CA ASP A 875 9.55 22.93 -12.68
C ASP A 875 10.24 23.79 -11.61
N GLY A 876 10.37 23.23 -10.40
CA GLY A 876 11.04 23.91 -9.29
C GLY A 876 10.21 25.03 -8.63
N GLN A 877 8.96 25.27 -9.05
CA GLN A 877 8.16 26.41 -8.59
C GLN A 877 6.75 26.00 -8.13
N LEU A 878 6.29 26.59 -7.02
CA LEU A 878 4.90 26.48 -6.57
C LEU A 878 4.01 27.40 -7.41
N LYS A 879 3.36 26.84 -8.44
CA LYS A 879 2.50 27.55 -9.40
C LYS A 879 1.14 27.90 -8.82
N GLN A 880 0.61 27.06 -7.93
CA GLN A 880 -0.69 27.27 -7.29
C GLN A 880 -0.65 26.80 -5.84
N LEU A 881 -1.28 27.59 -4.96
CA LEU A 881 -1.58 27.20 -3.59
C LEU A 881 -2.95 27.77 -3.21
N LYS A 882 -3.86 26.89 -2.81
CA LYS A 882 -5.17 27.24 -2.24
C LYS A 882 -5.27 26.59 -0.87
N VAL A 883 -5.59 27.41 0.13
CA VAL A 883 -5.83 26.98 1.50
C VAL A 883 -7.30 27.24 1.82
N THR A 884 -7.98 26.29 2.43
CA THR A 884 -9.39 26.42 2.79
C THR A 884 -9.59 25.95 4.23
N PRO A 885 -10.09 26.81 5.15
CA PRO A 885 -10.48 28.20 4.92
C PRO A 885 -9.27 29.12 4.67
N GLU A 886 -9.48 30.22 3.93
CA GLU A 886 -8.41 31.16 3.55
C GLU A 886 -7.70 31.78 4.78
N SER A 887 -8.41 31.90 5.91
CA SER A 887 -7.84 32.38 7.17
C SER A 887 -6.64 31.56 7.66
N ARG A 888 -6.53 30.30 7.24
CA ARG A 888 -5.43 29.41 7.62
C ARG A 888 -4.21 29.55 6.70
N ARG A 889 -4.28 30.38 5.65
CA ARG A 889 -3.16 30.59 4.73
C ARG A 889 -1.95 31.22 5.42
N SER A 890 -2.17 32.06 6.44
CA SER A 890 -1.09 32.65 7.25
C SER A 890 -0.26 31.61 7.99
N ASP A 891 -0.82 30.42 8.20
CA ASP A 891 -0.19 29.39 9.01
C ASP A 891 0.61 28.41 8.15
N VAL A 892 0.60 28.60 6.82
CA VAL A 892 1.34 27.77 5.87
C VAL A 892 2.72 28.37 5.59
N GLN A 893 3.76 27.62 5.93
CA GLN A 893 5.15 27.90 5.59
C GLN A 893 5.63 26.96 4.49
N VAL A 894 6.14 27.52 3.38
CA VAL A 894 6.76 26.75 2.28
C VAL A 894 8.24 26.53 2.58
N MET A 895 8.68 25.28 2.59
CA MET A 895 10.03 24.87 3.06
C MET A 895 11.05 24.63 1.94
N LEU A 896 10.74 25.00 0.69
CA LEU A 896 11.68 24.93 -0.43
C LEU A 896 12.53 26.21 -0.48
N ASP A 897 13.85 26.06 -0.61
CA ASP A 897 14.78 27.18 -0.70
C ASP A 897 14.39 28.14 -1.85
N GLY A 898 14.16 29.42 -1.51
CA GLY A 898 13.95 30.50 -2.50
C GLY A 898 12.49 30.75 -2.95
N ILE A 899 11.49 30.09 -2.37
CA ILE A 899 10.07 30.33 -2.69
C ILE A 899 9.39 31.08 -1.55
N ASP A 900 9.21 32.40 -1.72
CA ASP A 900 8.41 33.21 -0.81
C ASP A 900 6.91 32.94 -1.04
N ALA A 901 6.25 32.34 -0.03
CA ALA A 901 4.83 31.98 -0.07
C ALA A 901 3.89 33.20 -0.23
N SER A 902 4.39 34.41 -0.02
CA SER A 902 3.61 35.65 -0.09
C SER A 902 3.23 36.10 -1.51
N ASN A 903 3.80 35.50 -2.57
CA ASN A 903 3.74 36.08 -3.92
C ASN A 903 2.91 35.34 -4.98
N THR A 904 2.09 34.35 -4.60
CA THR A 904 1.20 33.63 -5.55
C THR A 904 -0.22 34.19 -5.53
N ALA A 905 -0.43 35.34 -6.18
CA ALA A 905 -1.77 35.81 -6.53
C ALA A 905 -2.28 35.05 -7.76
N LEU A 906 -3.51 34.53 -7.68
CA LEU A 906 -4.21 33.89 -8.80
C LEU A 906 -4.31 34.85 -10.00
N PRO A 907 -4.07 34.41 -11.24
CA PRO A 907 -4.56 35.14 -12.40
C PRO A 907 -6.09 35.13 -12.33
N SER A 908 -6.69 36.30 -12.13
CA SER A 908 -8.11 36.51 -12.38
C SER A 908 -8.34 36.51 -13.89
N GLY A 909 -9.25 35.67 -14.38
CA GLY A 909 -9.69 35.79 -15.77
C GLY A 909 -10.64 34.70 -16.26
N ASN A 910 -11.90 35.12 -16.46
CA ASN A 910 -12.90 34.74 -17.47
C ASN A 910 -13.27 33.27 -17.70
#